data_AF-A0A8S1LGE2-F1
#
_entry.id   AF-A0A8S1LGE2-F1
#
_cell.length_a   1.000
_cell.length_b   1.000
_cell.length_c   1.000
_cell.angle_alpha   90.00
_cell.angle_beta   90.00
_cell.angle_gamma   90.00
#
_symmetry.space_group_name_H-M   'P 1'
#
loop_
_entity.id
_entity.type
_entity.pdbx_description
1 polymer ?
#
loop_
_entity_poly.entity_id
_entity_poly.type
_entity_poly.pdbx_seq_one_letter_code
_entity_poly.pdbx_strand_id
1 'polypeptide(L)'
;MQTQDLGYLINALQLTYGTSQESVNNGEALLKQASLQPLYAISLLRIVDNQTQPELLRQSAVVNLKTFLEKHWAEKKEPGHFVVSEEEKSVIRATIIDALARCIQVKKLRSQYEDLIYKLVAIDFPNDWPQLVQQLVIKLQNFTSYEDLWSALLTLRRTCEVHQFLLENDRKPLEPLVASTFPILESLFQKFLEGYNEQSGQLVKVILKIFHHATHLMMPIYMQDQNTVAKWMLYFKTIIQAPPPPELSTITQDSQEETRREKTYIWTNKKWASRIVLRFIQKFANKKMVEANMADFAEHIKSTYAIGFMEIFYKILTDNSQFQGPRTCLHALKYLFYSLKLDNTKELLKPHYDKLIYHIAIPKMQLTHRDDQLWKNDPEEYIKRLDDFSLSTYNIKNPANDILQEVCLQKDINGNLMLISFLNYCQTAFSTNIDPLTNQPLDLIKKEALLWGIESLVHQISKISSIQGGLEQILEKYILQEFQNPVGFLRARACHLFNEYGSIEFKNKQNIQLAVQGISKCILDKELPVRVAAAISFSQILQHKEAQDLIRPQLSQVLEIYIKLMELIDNEKIVKSLEEIVKYFTNEITPYAHQLSAHIANIFQKYCKKQNQGDGDSDDDGEAELAASGCLEAIKRILNAPLQQDSYTQLESVIFPIINFALTETGCDFINEALEILNIMLYKRKQLTPGLWFYYPVLCYIILGIPQETNVYSIQGLTEEQYILLEGCKKDWGSEFVSQMLGSFRNYIQKGGATFLTQNDFFGNSFISLVFRFLQKIYVIADIGTDETDQNQVTTILIALIENYPGQIDNLIPQIIDFSLANLQKDKKTNRFKIVNIGVLCMCIWYNPNLAVNYLNSKGLTDQILQTILSMEKFYKYEQDINRLIFALCQLYSLPQIPNYLLLTSAEIGKLFVRLSTKILELREEEESCDQEDQAEEEEDFKKTIEKIQNLEQDDDEDDEDYDEGDDEYAELYDSPLEDYDSILLMEKLVLTLQQNNQQLYAALFSQLTQQEQEQMTKNIKDAKEQYEVWLQQKQQQNK
;
A
#
# COMPACT_ATOMS: atom_id res chain seq x y z
N MET A 1 51.62 -22.22 -4.00
CA MET A 1 50.63 -21.43 -3.24
C MET A 1 50.61 -21.98 -1.82
N GLN A 2 50.99 -21.16 -0.84
CA GLN A 2 51.00 -21.58 0.56
C GLN A 2 49.55 -21.80 1.00
N THR A 3 49.22 -23.03 1.39
CA THR A 3 47.94 -23.40 2.01
C THR A 3 47.78 -22.62 3.31
N GLN A 4 46.67 -21.89 3.45
CA GLN A 4 46.24 -21.33 4.73
C GLN A 4 46.20 -22.45 5.78
N ASP A 5 46.71 -22.20 6.99
CA ASP A 5 46.76 -23.21 8.05
C ASP A 5 45.33 -23.53 8.51
N LEU A 6 44.81 -24.70 8.14
CA LEU A 6 43.49 -25.18 8.55
C LEU A 6 43.36 -25.23 10.08
N GLY A 7 44.46 -25.46 10.81
CA GLY A 7 44.47 -25.45 12.28
C GLY A 7 44.16 -24.07 12.85
N TYR A 8 44.64 -23.01 12.20
CA TYR A 8 44.34 -21.62 12.58
C TYR A 8 42.85 -21.29 12.40
N LEU A 9 42.28 -21.66 11.25
CA LEU A 9 40.84 -21.47 10.98
C LEU A 9 39.96 -22.26 11.92
N ILE A 10 40.31 -23.52 12.22
CA ILE A 10 39.58 -24.36 13.17
C ILE A 10 39.56 -23.71 14.56
N ASN A 11 40.71 -23.19 15.03
CA ASN A 11 40.78 -22.50 16.31
C ASN A 11 39.92 -21.23 16.31
N ALA A 12 40.01 -20.40 15.27
CA ALA A 12 39.21 -19.19 15.14
C ALA A 12 37.70 -19.50 15.17
N LEU A 13 37.25 -20.52 14.42
CA LEU A 13 35.85 -20.97 14.41
C LEU A 13 35.42 -21.59 15.75
N GLN A 14 36.32 -22.21 16.52
CA GLN A 14 36.02 -22.73 17.86
C GLN A 14 35.75 -21.62 18.86
N LEU A 15 36.45 -20.49 18.73
CA LEU A 15 36.30 -19.33 19.61
C LEU A 15 34.95 -18.62 19.42
N THR A 16 34.35 -18.68 18.22
CA THR A 16 33.07 -18.01 17.91
C THR A 16 31.85 -18.61 18.60
N TYR A 17 31.97 -19.79 19.21
CA TYR A 17 30.93 -20.39 20.05
C TYR A 17 31.40 -20.65 21.48
N GLY A 18 32.44 -19.93 21.93
CA GLY A 18 32.87 -19.93 23.33
C GLY A 18 31.83 -19.34 24.27
N THR A 19 31.92 -19.63 25.56
CA THR A 19 30.95 -19.19 26.59
C THR A 19 31.14 -17.73 27.04
N SER A 20 32.17 -17.03 26.56
CA SER A 20 32.45 -15.62 26.91
C SER A 20 32.39 -14.72 25.69
N GLN A 21 31.80 -13.53 25.84
CA GLN A 21 31.73 -12.53 24.77
C GLN A 21 33.11 -12.14 24.24
N GLU A 22 34.12 -12.10 25.11
CA GLU A 22 35.50 -11.82 24.74
C GLU A 22 36.09 -12.90 23.82
N SER A 23 35.80 -14.18 24.07
CA SER A 23 36.20 -15.28 23.18
C SER A 23 35.54 -15.15 21.81
N VAL A 24 34.25 -14.81 21.76
CA VAL A 24 33.51 -14.66 20.50
C VAL A 24 34.08 -13.51 19.68
N ASN A 25 34.26 -12.33 20.28
CA ASN A 25 34.84 -11.15 19.63
C ASN A 25 36.25 -11.44 19.10
N ASN A 26 37.06 -12.17 19.87
CA ASN A 26 38.40 -12.59 19.45
C ASN A 26 38.34 -13.56 18.25
N GLY A 27 37.43 -14.54 18.28
CA GLY A 27 37.21 -15.46 17.17
C GLY A 27 36.80 -14.74 15.88
N GLU A 28 35.86 -13.81 15.96
CA GLU A 28 35.41 -13.00 14.82
C GLU A 28 36.53 -12.12 14.26
N ALA A 29 37.35 -11.51 15.11
CA ALA A 29 38.51 -10.74 14.68
C ALA A 29 39.53 -11.59 13.91
N LEU A 30 39.79 -12.81 14.37
CA LEU A 30 40.70 -13.76 13.70
C LEU A 30 40.14 -14.21 12.35
N LEU A 31 38.82 -14.44 12.24
CA LEU A 31 38.16 -14.79 10.99
C LEU A 31 38.16 -13.63 9.99
N LYS A 32 37.94 -12.39 10.45
CA LYS A 32 38.03 -11.19 9.62
C LYS A 32 39.44 -10.96 9.07
N GLN A 33 40.47 -11.31 9.84
CA GLN A 33 41.85 -11.30 9.34
C GLN A 33 42.11 -12.43 8.35
N ALA A 34 41.56 -13.62 8.61
CA ALA A 34 41.71 -14.79 7.75
C ALA A 34 41.00 -14.63 6.40
N SER A 35 39.89 -13.89 6.36
CA SER A 35 39.09 -13.66 5.15
C SER A 35 39.81 -12.80 4.10
N LEU A 36 40.90 -12.11 4.49
CA LEU A 36 41.73 -11.34 3.57
C LEU A 36 42.77 -12.19 2.82
N GLN A 37 42.89 -13.48 3.17
CA GLN A 37 43.86 -14.38 2.55
C GLN A 37 43.22 -15.14 1.36
N PRO A 38 44.00 -15.42 0.29
CA PRO A 38 43.55 -16.30 -0.79
C PRO A 38 43.16 -17.69 -0.26
N LEU A 39 42.23 -18.35 -0.96
CA LEU A 39 41.74 -19.70 -0.67
C LEU A 39 40.96 -19.83 0.64
N TYR A 40 40.52 -18.73 1.25
CA TYR A 40 39.74 -18.74 2.48
C TYR A 40 38.44 -19.55 2.31
N ALA A 41 37.67 -19.29 1.25
CA ALA A 41 36.44 -20.01 0.96
C ALA A 41 36.68 -21.52 0.75
N ILE A 42 37.73 -21.89 0.02
CA ILE A 42 38.10 -23.29 -0.22
C ILE A 42 38.53 -23.97 1.09
N SER A 43 39.22 -23.24 1.98
CA SER A 43 39.64 -23.75 3.28
C SER A 43 38.44 -24.02 4.19
N LEU A 44 37.45 -23.12 4.21
CA LEU A 44 36.19 -23.34 4.92
C LEU A 44 35.43 -24.55 4.35
N LEU A 45 35.32 -24.68 3.03
CA LEU A 45 34.66 -25.82 2.38
C LEU A 45 35.31 -27.17 2.79
N ARG A 46 36.64 -27.22 2.86
CA ARG A 46 37.38 -28.40 3.37
C ARG A 46 37.08 -28.73 4.83
N ILE A 47 36.90 -27.72 5.69
CA ILE A 47 36.53 -27.91 7.09
C ILE A 47 35.11 -28.49 7.18
N VAL A 48 34.17 -27.96 6.39
CA VAL A 48 32.79 -28.45 6.32
C VAL A 48 32.72 -29.89 5.78
N ASP A 49 33.56 -30.23 4.80
CA ASP A 49 33.63 -31.57 4.20
C ASP A 49 34.27 -32.63 5.12
N ASN A 50 35.05 -32.21 6.12
CA ASN A 50 35.72 -33.13 7.02
C ASN A 50 34.75 -33.72 8.06
N GLN A 51 34.24 -34.92 7.79
CA GLN A 51 33.30 -35.63 8.67
C GLN A 51 33.87 -35.99 10.05
N THR A 52 35.20 -35.94 10.26
CA THR A 52 35.79 -36.17 11.58
C THR A 52 35.67 -34.96 12.51
N GLN A 53 35.29 -33.79 11.98
CA GLN A 53 35.13 -32.57 12.76
C GLN A 53 33.75 -32.51 13.45
N PRO A 54 33.63 -31.85 14.61
CA PRO A 54 32.35 -31.67 15.30
C PRO A 54 31.30 -30.98 14.42
N GLU A 55 30.02 -31.35 14.54
CA GLU A 55 28.93 -30.78 13.76
C GLU A 55 28.83 -29.25 13.93
N LEU A 56 28.99 -28.75 15.15
CA LEU A 56 28.97 -27.31 15.44
C LEU A 56 30.10 -26.55 14.72
N LEU A 57 31.29 -27.14 14.64
CA LEU A 57 32.42 -26.55 13.92
C LEU A 57 32.14 -26.49 12.42
N ARG A 58 31.60 -27.58 11.86
CA ARG A 58 31.19 -27.65 10.46
C ARG A 58 30.05 -26.66 10.16
N GLN A 59 29.13 -26.46 11.10
CA GLN A 59 28.06 -25.47 10.99
C GLN A 59 28.62 -24.04 11.01
N SER A 60 29.53 -23.72 11.93
CA SER A 60 30.22 -22.43 11.99
C SER A 60 30.99 -22.15 10.69
N ALA A 61 31.67 -23.16 10.14
CA ALA A 61 32.42 -23.03 8.90
C ALA A 61 31.52 -22.76 7.67
N VAL A 62 30.37 -23.44 7.53
CA VAL A 62 29.47 -23.22 6.39
C VAL A 62 28.74 -21.87 6.47
N VAL A 63 28.41 -21.39 7.68
CA VAL A 63 27.84 -20.04 7.87
C VAL A 63 28.86 -18.98 7.48
N ASN A 64 30.11 -19.11 7.94
CA ASN A 64 31.18 -18.20 7.54
C ASN A 64 31.47 -18.25 6.04
N LEU A 65 31.40 -19.43 5.43
CA LEU A 65 31.55 -19.58 3.98
C LEU A 65 30.46 -18.81 3.25
N LYS A 66 29.19 -19.00 3.65
CA LYS A 66 28.04 -18.29 3.09
C LYS A 66 28.22 -16.76 3.21
N THR A 67 28.43 -16.25 4.42
CA THR A 67 28.57 -14.79 4.66
C THR A 67 29.75 -14.20 3.90
N PHE A 68 30.86 -14.93 3.80
CA PHE A 68 32.02 -14.49 3.02
C PHE A 68 31.70 -14.39 1.53
N LEU A 69 31.08 -15.42 0.95
CA LEU A 69 30.74 -15.42 -0.47
C LEU A 69 29.69 -14.35 -0.78
N GLU A 70 28.66 -14.17 0.04
CA GLU A 70 27.68 -13.09 -0.13
C GLU A 70 28.32 -11.71 -0.24
N LYS A 71 29.35 -11.46 0.58
CA LYS A 71 30.02 -10.17 0.59
C LYS A 71 31.00 -10.01 -0.57
N HIS A 72 31.66 -11.08 -1.00
CA HIS A 72 32.86 -11.00 -1.86
C HIS A 72 32.73 -11.72 -3.20
N TRP A 73 31.56 -12.28 -3.56
CA TRP A 73 31.38 -13.00 -4.83
C TRP A 73 31.23 -12.07 -6.04
N ALA A 74 30.43 -11.01 -5.92
CA ALA A 74 30.20 -10.02 -6.97
C ALA A 74 30.98 -8.71 -6.73
N GLU A 75 31.37 -8.03 -7.80
CA GLU A 75 31.97 -6.69 -7.73
C GLU A 75 30.92 -5.66 -7.25
N LYS A 76 31.23 -4.89 -6.21
CA LYS A 76 30.40 -3.76 -5.75
C LYS A 76 30.92 -2.44 -6.33
N LYS A 77 30.05 -1.43 -6.46
CA LYS A 77 30.39 -0.08 -6.98
C LYS A 77 31.42 0.69 -6.12
N GLU A 78 31.78 0.18 -4.93
CA GLU A 78 32.75 0.79 -4.03
C GLU A 78 34.20 0.56 -4.49
N PRO A 79 35.02 1.62 -4.67
CA PRO A 79 36.42 1.47 -5.07
C PRO A 79 37.23 0.69 -4.02
N GLY A 80 37.84 -0.44 -4.42
CA GLY A 80 38.74 -1.22 -3.58
C GLY A 80 38.10 -2.37 -2.80
N HIS A 81 36.86 -2.75 -3.10
CA HIS A 81 36.21 -3.93 -2.52
C HIS A 81 36.94 -5.22 -2.91
N PHE A 82 37.18 -6.10 -1.93
CA PHE A 82 37.80 -7.41 -2.18
C PHE A 82 36.80 -8.36 -2.86
N VAL A 83 37.23 -9.02 -3.93
CA VAL A 83 36.42 -9.96 -4.73
C VAL A 83 37.17 -11.27 -4.89
N VAL A 84 36.45 -12.39 -4.73
CA VAL A 84 36.98 -13.74 -4.89
C VAL A 84 37.48 -13.94 -6.33
N SER A 85 38.65 -14.57 -6.50
CA SER A 85 39.23 -14.77 -7.85
C SER A 85 38.42 -15.79 -8.67
N GLU A 86 38.43 -15.64 -10.00
CA GLU A 86 37.70 -16.54 -10.89
C GLU A 86 38.18 -18.01 -10.79
N GLU A 87 39.45 -18.25 -10.48
CA GLU A 87 39.94 -19.61 -10.24
C GLU A 87 39.27 -20.24 -9.01
N GLU A 88 39.12 -19.47 -7.93
CA GLU A 88 38.42 -19.94 -6.72
C GLU A 88 36.93 -20.13 -6.97
N LYS A 89 36.28 -19.20 -7.67
CA LYS A 89 34.86 -19.33 -8.05
C LYS A 89 34.61 -20.58 -8.87
N SER A 90 35.46 -20.87 -9.86
CA SER A 90 35.38 -22.06 -10.71
C SER A 90 35.47 -23.37 -9.90
N VAL A 91 36.37 -23.44 -8.92
CA VAL A 91 36.49 -24.61 -8.01
C VAL A 91 35.23 -24.79 -7.16
N ILE A 92 34.67 -23.70 -6.63
CA ILE A 92 33.44 -23.74 -5.83
C ILE A 92 32.27 -24.23 -6.69
N ARG A 93 32.06 -23.64 -7.87
CA ARG A 93 31.02 -24.07 -8.84
C ARG A 93 31.15 -25.55 -9.23
N ALA A 94 32.38 -26.05 -9.37
CA ALA A 94 32.62 -27.45 -9.71
C ALA A 94 32.34 -28.44 -8.56
N THR A 95 32.40 -28.02 -7.30
CA THR A 95 32.41 -28.92 -6.14
C THR A 95 31.22 -28.78 -5.19
N ILE A 96 30.48 -27.66 -5.26
CA ILE A 96 29.44 -27.33 -4.28
C ILE A 96 28.29 -28.35 -4.22
N ILE A 97 27.90 -28.93 -5.36
CA ILE A 97 26.84 -29.95 -5.43
C ILE A 97 27.29 -31.26 -4.74
N ASP A 98 28.56 -31.63 -4.90
CA ASP A 98 29.15 -32.79 -4.22
C ASP A 98 29.33 -32.53 -2.71
N ALA A 99 29.68 -31.29 -2.34
CA ALA A 99 29.77 -30.87 -0.94
C ALA A 99 28.40 -30.97 -0.24
N LEU A 100 27.33 -30.53 -0.92
CA LEU A 100 25.96 -30.73 -0.46
C LEU A 100 25.64 -32.22 -0.27
N ALA A 101 25.97 -33.08 -1.24
CA ALA A 101 25.73 -34.53 -1.14
C ALA A 101 26.36 -35.14 0.12
N ARG A 102 27.63 -34.78 0.41
CA ARG A 102 28.37 -35.30 1.57
C ARG A 102 27.81 -34.90 2.94
N CYS A 103 26.99 -33.86 3.02
CA CYS A 103 26.43 -33.35 4.28
C CYS A 103 24.89 -33.32 4.32
N ILE A 104 24.22 -33.84 3.29
CA ILE A 104 22.77 -33.70 3.07
C ILE A 104 21.89 -34.28 4.20
N GLN A 105 22.43 -35.25 4.95
CA GLN A 105 21.75 -35.87 6.09
C GLN A 105 21.64 -34.93 7.29
N VAL A 106 22.56 -33.96 7.41
CA VAL A 106 22.56 -32.97 8.51
C VAL A 106 21.70 -31.78 8.09
N LYS A 107 20.47 -31.70 8.62
CA LYS A 107 19.48 -30.66 8.25
C LYS A 107 20.04 -29.24 8.29
N LYS A 108 20.83 -28.90 9.32
CA LYS A 108 21.41 -27.55 9.50
C LYS A 108 22.46 -27.22 8.45
N LEU A 109 23.31 -28.18 8.05
CA LEU A 109 24.29 -27.97 6.99
C LEU A 109 23.62 -27.90 5.62
N ARG A 110 22.67 -28.81 5.38
CA ARG A 110 21.87 -28.84 4.15
C ARG A 110 21.18 -27.51 3.86
N SER A 111 20.53 -26.89 4.86
CA SER A 111 19.84 -25.61 4.66
C SER A 111 20.80 -24.47 4.30
N GLN A 112 22.01 -24.45 4.87
CA GLN A 112 23.02 -23.43 4.55
C GLN A 112 23.57 -23.59 3.12
N TYR A 113 23.78 -24.84 2.67
CA TYR A 113 24.18 -25.10 1.29
C TYR A 113 23.06 -24.83 0.27
N GLU A 114 21.80 -25.15 0.60
CA GLU A 114 20.65 -24.82 -0.28
C GLU A 114 20.57 -23.30 -0.53
N ASP A 115 20.76 -22.50 0.51
CA ASP A 115 20.74 -21.04 0.43
C ASP A 115 21.97 -20.49 -0.32
N LEU A 116 23.17 -21.00 -0.01
CA LEU A 116 24.37 -20.64 -0.76
C LEU A 116 24.21 -20.96 -2.27
N ILE A 117 23.69 -22.14 -2.62
CA ILE A 117 23.43 -22.50 -4.02
C ILE A 117 22.42 -21.55 -4.66
N TYR A 118 21.35 -21.16 -3.96
CA TYR A 118 20.38 -20.19 -4.46
C TYR A 118 21.07 -18.88 -4.85
N LYS A 119 21.89 -18.32 -3.96
CA LYS A 119 22.61 -17.05 -4.19
C LYS A 119 23.61 -17.15 -5.33
N LEU A 120 24.37 -18.24 -5.39
CA LEU A 120 25.32 -18.48 -6.48
C LEU A 120 24.62 -18.60 -7.84
N VAL A 121 23.47 -19.28 -7.90
CA VAL A 121 22.70 -19.39 -9.14
C VAL A 121 22.12 -18.03 -9.54
N ALA A 122 21.59 -17.25 -8.61
CA ALA A 122 21.03 -15.92 -8.90
C ALA A 122 22.04 -14.95 -9.52
N ILE A 123 23.33 -15.09 -9.17
CA ILE A 123 24.39 -14.22 -9.70
C ILE A 123 25.01 -14.80 -10.98
N ASP A 124 25.37 -16.08 -10.98
CA ASP A 124 26.25 -16.64 -12.04
C ASP A 124 25.49 -17.37 -13.16
N PHE A 125 24.27 -17.86 -12.95
CA PHE A 125 23.56 -18.64 -13.97
C PHE A 125 22.70 -17.71 -14.86
N PRO A 126 22.75 -17.87 -16.19
CA PRO A 126 23.45 -18.91 -16.95
C PRO A 126 24.86 -18.55 -17.42
N ASN A 127 25.26 -17.28 -17.35
CA ASN A 127 26.40 -16.77 -18.11
C ASN A 127 27.75 -17.23 -17.56
N ASP A 128 27.95 -17.07 -16.25
CA ASP A 128 29.21 -17.39 -15.58
C ASP A 128 29.25 -18.85 -15.13
N TRP A 129 28.11 -19.51 -14.94
CA TRP A 129 27.99 -20.94 -14.63
C TRP A 129 27.25 -21.77 -15.70
N PRO A 130 27.75 -21.82 -16.95
CA PRO A 130 27.06 -22.50 -18.05
C PRO A 130 27.05 -24.03 -17.91
N GLN A 131 27.98 -24.63 -17.15
CA GLN A 131 28.06 -26.08 -16.98
C GLN A 131 26.99 -26.64 -16.03
N LEU A 132 26.24 -25.79 -15.32
CA LEU A 132 25.27 -26.23 -14.30
C LEU A 132 24.22 -27.21 -14.86
N VAL A 133 23.68 -26.93 -16.06
CA VAL A 133 22.69 -27.82 -16.71
C VAL A 133 23.28 -29.21 -16.94
N GLN A 134 24.50 -29.27 -17.49
CA GLN A 134 25.17 -30.54 -17.77
C GLN A 134 25.50 -31.31 -16.48
N GLN A 135 25.98 -30.60 -15.44
CA GLN A 135 26.26 -31.19 -14.13
C GLN A 135 25.01 -31.84 -13.52
N LEU A 136 23.87 -31.15 -13.58
CA LEU A 136 22.59 -31.65 -13.08
C LEU A 136 22.11 -32.87 -13.87
N VAL A 137 22.16 -32.82 -15.21
CA VAL A 137 21.77 -33.95 -16.07
C VAL A 137 22.60 -35.20 -15.77
N ILE A 138 23.93 -35.06 -15.70
CA ILE A 138 24.84 -36.18 -15.40
C ILE A 138 24.53 -36.77 -14.03
N LYS A 139 24.34 -35.94 -13.01
CA LYS A 139 24.03 -36.40 -11.65
C LYS A 139 22.65 -37.06 -11.56
N LEU A 140 21.63 -36.54 -12.24
CA LEU A 140 20.28 -37.13 -12.22
C LEU A 140 20.20 -38.47 -12.97
N GLN A 141 21.03 -38.69 -14.00
CA GLN A 141 21.06 -39.94 -14.76
C GLN A 141 21.99 -41.01 -14.15
N ASN A 142 23.15 -40.59 -13.64
CA ASN A 142 24.24 -41.48 -13.23
C ASN A 142 24.52 -41.44 -11.71
N PHE A 143 23.52 -41.13 -10.88
CA PHE A 143 23.69 -41.11 -9.43
C PHE A 143 24.10 -42.50 -8.89
N THR A 144 25.02 -42.51 -7.92
CA THR A 144 25.52 -43.75 -7.30
C THR A 144 24.96 -44.00 -5.91
N SER A 145 24.42 -42.96 -5.28
CA SER A 145 23.87 -42.97 -3.93
C SER A 145 22.56 -42.20 -3.85
N TYR A 146 21.81 -42.39 -2.75
CA TYR A 146 20.61 -41.61 -2.46
C TYR A 146 20.94 -40.13 -2.28
N GLU A 147 22.07 -39.85 -1.63
CA GLU A 147 22.59 -38.51 -1.35
C GLU A 147 22.93 -37.74 -2.63
N ASP A 148 23.55 -38.40 -3.62
CA ASP A 148 23.87 -37.80 -4.92
C ASP A 148 22.61 -37.35 -5.66
N LEU A 149 21.59 -38.20 -5.66
CA LEU A 149 20.32 -37.89 -6.30
C LEU A 149 19.61 -36.75 -5.59
N TRP A 150 19.57 -36.81 -4.26
CA TRP A 150 18.89 -35.79 -3.46
C TRP A 150 19.59 -34.43 -3.57
N SER A 151 20.91 -34.36 -3.61
CA SER A 151 21.64 -33.10 -3.80
C SER A 151 21.39 -32.49 -5.18
N ALA A 152 21.35 -33.33 -6.23
CA ALA A 152 21.03 -32.89 -7.58
C ALA A 152 19.60 -32.33 -7.68
N LEU A 153 18.62 -33.00 -7.06
CA LEU A 153 17.24 -32.52 -7.00
C LEU A 153 17.10 -31.21 -6.20
N LEU A 154 17.79 -31.07 -5.07
CA LEU A 154 17.76 -29.82 -4.31
C LEU A 154 18.42 -28.67 -5.07
N THR A 155 19.52 -28.93 -5.77
CA THR A 155 20.19 -27.94 -6.62
C THR A 155 19.27 -27.50 -7.75
N LEU A 156 18.68 -28.45 -8.49
CA LEU A 156 17.70 -28.15 -9.54
C LEU A 156 16.50 -27.37 -9.00
N ARG A 157 16.00 -27.74 -7.81
CA ARG A 157 14.92 -27.00 -7.15
C ARG A 157 15.31 -25.54 -6.91
N ARG A 158 16.51 -25.29 -6.38
CA ARG A 158 17.00 -23.92 -6.11
C ARG A 158 17.19 -23.14 -7.41
N THR A 159 17.67 -23.80 -8.46
CA THR A 159 17.76 -23.17 -9.78
C THR A 159 16.39 -22.76 -10.31
N CYS A 160 15.36 -23.60 -10.21
CA CYS A 160 14.01 -23.21 -10.59
C CYS A 160 13.43 -22.12 -9.67
N GLU A 161 13.75 -22.14 -8.37
CA GLU A 161 13.30 -21.17 -7.36
C GLU A 161 13.82 -19.75 -7.66
N VAL A 162 15.09 -19.60 -8.06
CA VAL A 162 15.67 -18.30 -8.49
C VAL A 162 14.91 -17.69 -9.65
N HIS A 163 14.43 -18.51 -10.59
CA HIS A 163 13.76 -18.05 -11.81
C HIS A 163 12.23 -18.02 -11.68
N GLN A 164 11.69 -18.25 -10.48
CA GLN A 164 10.25 -18.42 -10.32
C GLN A 164 9.47 -17.12 -10.53
N PHE A 165 10.08 -15.97 -10.22
CA PHE A 165 9.48 -14.63 -10.31
C PHE A 165 10.03 -13.80 -11.49
N LEU A 166 10.93 -14.36 -12.30
CA LEU A 166 11.48 -13.66 -13.47
C LEU A 166 10.50 -13.71 -14.64
N LEU A 167 10.46 -12.64 -15.44
CA LEU A 167 9.64 -12.55 -16.65
C LEU A 167 10.49 -12.50 -17.92
N GLU A 168 9.84 -12.77 -19.06
CA GLU A 168 10.38 -12.58 -20.41
C GLU A 168 11.83 -13.06 -20.62
N ASN A 169 12.75 -12.11 -20.88
CA ASN A 169 14.13 -12.38 -21.28
C ASN A 169 14.96 -12.97 -20.15
N ASP A 170 14.73 -12.54 -18.91
CA ASP A 170 15.50 -12.96 -17.75
C ASP A 170 15.16 -14.40 -17.33
N ARG A 171 13.96 -14.88 -17.70
CA ARG A 171 13.53 -16.26 -17.46
C ARG A 171 13.91 -17.25 -18.56
N LYS A 172 14.29 -16.78 -19.76
CA LYS A 172 14.73 -17.66 -20.89
C LYS A 172 15.75 -18.74 -20.52
N PRO A 173 16.72 -18.50 -19.61
CA PRO A 173 17.68 -19.54 -19.20
C PRO A 173 17.06 -20.79 -18.57
N LEU A 174 15.83 -20.69 -18.06
CA LEU A 174 15.10 -21.81 -17.47
C LEU A 174 14.63 -22.83 -18.52
N GLU A 175 14.31 -22.40 -19.75
CA GLU A 175 13.80 -23.26 -20.82
C GLU A 175 14.74 -24.43 -21.17
N PRO A 176 16.03 -24.23 -21.49
CA PRO A 176 16.94 -25.34 -21.77
C PRO A 176 17.19 -26.24 -20.55
N LEU A 177 17.13 -25.69 -19.34
CA LEU A 177 17.23 -26.46 -18.10
C LEU A 177 16.05 -27.42 -17.96
N VAL A 178 14.81 -26.90 -18.11
CA VAL A 178 13.58 -27.70 -18.05
C VAL A 178 13.58 -28.78 -19.13
N ALA A 179 13.86 -28.41 -20.38
CA ALA A 179 13.87 -29.35 -21.52
C ALA A 179 14.87 -30.50 -21.33
N SER A 180 16.00 -30.26 -20.64
CA SER A 180 17.03 -31.28 -20.41
C SER A 180 16.77 -32.13 -19.17
N THR A 181 16.07 -31.61 -18.15
CA THR A 181 15.93 -32.26 -16.84
C THR A 181 14.56 -32.92 -16.63
N PHE A 182 13.48 -32.34 -17.13
CA PHE A 182 12.12 -32.84 -16.88
C PHE A 182 11.85 -34.26 -17.42
N PRO A 183 12.34 -34.67 -18.61
CA PRO A 183 12.20 -36.06 -19.06
C PRO A 183 12.81 -37.07 -18.07
N ILE A 184 13.91 -36.71 -17.41
CA ILE A 184 14.57 -37.54 -16.40
C ILE A 184 13.72 -37.56 -15.13
N LEU A 185 13.20 -36.40 -14.72
CA LEU A 185 12.29 -36.29 -13.58
C LEU A 185 11.04 -37.15 -13.78
N GLU A 186 10.44 -37.18 -14.96
CA GLU A 186 9.27 -38.04 -15.26
C GLU A 186 9.57 -39.52 -15.00
N SER A 187 10.70 -40.03 -15.50
CA SER A 187 11.11 -41.42 -15.29
C SER A 187 11.36 -41.73 -13.81
N LEU A 188 12.04 -40.82 -13.10
CA LEU A 188 12.29 -40.95 -11.67
C LEU A 188 10.98 -40.90 -10.87
N PHE A 189 10.08 -39.98 -11.21
CA PHE A 189 8.80 -39.81 -10.54
C PHE A 189 7.94 -41.06 -10.67
N GLN A 190 7.83 -41.62 -11.87
CA GLN A 190 7.14 -42.89 -12.10
C GLN A 190 7.71 -44.01 -11.22
N LYS A 191 9.04 -44.16 -11.18
CA LYS A 191 9.71 -45.16 -10.34
C LYS A 191 9.44 -44.96 -8.85
N PHE A 192 9.36 -43.73 -8.36
CA PHE A 192 9.10 -43.45 -6.94
C PHE A 192 7.65 -43.64 -6.52
N LEU A 193 6.73 -43.58 -7.49
CA LEU A 193 5.32 -43.91 -7.26
C LEU A 193 5.10 -45.44 -7.20
N GLU A 194 5.95 -46.24 -7.85
CA GLU A 194 5.99 -47.70 -7.69
C GLU A 194 6.51 -48.06 -6.28
N GLY A 195 5.60 -48.32 -5.34
CA GLY A 195 5.96 -48.58 -3.93
C GLY A 195 6.05 -47.33 -3.05
N TYR A 196 5.25 -46.30 -3.37
CA TYR A 196 5.17 -45.02 -2.67
C TYR A 196 5.07 -45.14 -1.13
N ASN A 197 6.03 -44.53 -0.42
CA ASN A 197 6.13 -44.52 1.04
C ASN A 197 6.83 -43.24 1.52
N GLU A 198 7.16 -43.11 2.81
CA GLU A 198 7.81 -41.90 3.35
C GLU A 198 9.20 -41.62 2.75
N GLN A 199 10.01 -42.64 2.44
CA GLN A 199 11.34 -42.46 1.86
C GLN A 199 11.28 -41.99 0.41
N SER A 200 10.45 -42.63 -0.43
CA SER A 200 10.24 -42.16 -1.80
C SER A 200 9.47 -40.84 -1.82
N GLY A 201 8.59 -40.63 -0.84
CA GLY A 201 7.86 -39.40 -0.59
C GLY A 201 8.77 -38.19 -0.38
N GLN A 202 9.92 -38.36 0.27
CA GLN A 202 10.91 -37.29 0.45
C GLN A 202 11.44 -36.76 -0.90
N LEU A 203 11.72 -37.63 -1.86
CA LEU A 203 12.21 -37.23 -3.19
C LEU A 203 11.06 -36.69 -4.06
N VAL A 204 9.90 -37.34 -4.02
CA VAL A 204 8.67 -36.87 -4.69
C VAL A 204 8.34 -35.43 -4.28
N LYS A 205 8.49 -35.09 -2.99
CA LYS A 205 8.32 -33.71 -2.49
C LYS A 205 9.20 -32.72 -3.21
N VAL A 206 10.47 -33.05 -3.42
CA VAL A 206 11.42 -32.15 -4.09
C VAL A 206 11.03 -31.99 -5.56
N ILE A 207 10.64 -33.07 -6.23
CA ILE A 207 10.20 -33.02 -7.63
C ILE A 207 8.93 -32.18 -7.80
N LEU A 208 7.94 -32.32 -6.91
CA LEU A 208 6.74 -31.47 -6.92
C LEU A 208 7.10 -29.99 -6.73
N LYS A 209 8.08 -29.67 -5.87
CA LYS A 209 8.56 -28.30 -5.70
C LYS A 209 9.32 -27.77 -6.93
N ILE A 210 10.15 -28.60 -7.55
CA ILE A 210 10.81 -28.26 -8.83
C ILE A 210 9.75 -27.87 -9.86
N PHE A 211 8.73 -28.72 -10.02
CA PHE A 211 7.62 -28.45 -10.92
C PHE A 211 6.94 -27.13 -10.57
N HIS A 212 6.57 -26.94 -9.29
CA HIS A 212 5.90 -25.72 -8.85
C HIS A 212 6.68 -24.44 -9.19
N HIS A 213 7.97 -24.37 -8.86
CA HIS A 213 8.79 -23.18 -9.13
C HIS A 213 8.97 -22.98 -10.63
N ALA A 214 9.21 -24.06 -11.38
CA ALA A 214 9.38 -23.99 -12.82
C ALA A 214 8.12 -23.52 -13.55
N THR A 215 6.92 -23.74 -13.00
CA THR A 215 5.64 -23.34 -13.60
C THR A 215 4.92 -22.24 -12.83
N HIS A 216 5.60 -21.48 -11.97
CA HIS A 216 4.94 -20.56 -11.04
C HIS A 216 4.23 -19.41 -11.76
N LEU A 217 4.99 -18.62 -12.54
CA LEU A 217 4.48 -17.51 -13.33
C LEU A 217 4.02 -17.92 -14.73
N MET A 218 4.87 -18.62 -15.50
CA MET A 218 4.53 -19.03 -16.86
C MET A 218 4.82 -20.51 -17.10
N MET A 219 4.15 -21.11 -18.08
CA MET A 219 4.37 -22.50 -18.46
C MET A 219 5.62 -22.63 -19.35
N PRO A 220 6.65 -23.39 -18.94
CA PRO A 220 7.80 -23.67 -19.81
C PRO A 220 7.39 -24.35 -21.11
N ILE A 221 8.11 -24.12 -22.20
CA ILE A 221 7.78 -24.61 -23.54
C ILE A 221 7.63 -26.14 -23.56
N TYR A 222 8.54 -26.84 -22.86
CA TYR A 222 8.48 -28.30 -22.71
C TYR A 222 7.13 -28.78 -22.13
N MET A 223 6.57 -28.02 -21.19
CA MET A 223 5.32 -28.33 -20.50
C MET A 223 4.08 -27.89 -21.28
N GLN A 224 4.22 -27.29 -22.46
CA GLN A 224 3.07 -26.95 -23.30
C GLN A 224 2.64 -28.13 -24.20
N ASP A 225 3.48 -29.16 -24.33
CA ASP A 225 3.14 -30.39 -25.04
C ASP A 225 2.02 -31.17 -24.33
N GLN A 226 0.99 -31.56 -25.10
CA GLN A 226 -0.21 -32.22 -24.56
C GLN A 226 0.10 -33.56 -23.89
N ASN A 227 1.03 -34.36 -24.44
CA ASN A 227 1.39 -35.66 -23.86
C ASN A 227 2.14 -35.48 -22.55
N THR A 228 3.03 -34.49 -22.51
CA THR A 228 3.82 -34.14 -21.33
C THR A 228 2.90 -33.70 -20.19
N VAL A 229 1.98 -32.76 -20.44
CA VAL A 229 1.00 -32.35 -19.42
C VAL A 229 0.13 -33.52 -18.97
N ALA A 230 -0.33 -34.36 -19.90
CA ALA A 230 -1.18 -35.52 -19.55
C ALA A 230 -0.50 -36.45 -18.54
N LYS A 231 0.80 -36.72 -18.69
CA LYS A 231 1.56 -37.53 -17.72
C LYS A 231 1.62 -36.86 -16.34
N TRP A 232 1.95 -35.58 -16.29
CA TRP A 232 2.05 -34.84 -15.03
C TRP A 232 0.69 -34.73 -14.33
N MET A 233 -0.39 -34.50 -15.07
CA MET A 233 -1.76 -34.53 -14.53
C MET A 233 -2.10 -35.90 -13.92
N LEU A 234 -1.72 -36.99 -14.58
CA LEU A 234 -1.90 -38.34 -14.04
C LEU A 234 -1.09 -38.53 -12.74
N TYR A 235 0.16 -38.06 -12.70
CA TYR A 235 1.00 -38.12 -11.51
C TYR A 235 0.40 -37.36 -10.33
N PHE A 236 -0.08 -36.13 -10.53
CA PHE A 236 -0.75 -35.37 -9.49
C PHE A 236 -2.01 -36.07 -8.99
N LYS A 237 -2.82 -36.59 -9.91
CA LYS A 237 -4.01 -37.39 -9.58
C LYS A 237 -3.65 -38.62 -8.72
N THR A 238 -2.64 -39.38 -9.11
CA THR A 238 -2.18 -40.55 -8.35
C THR A 238 -1.76 -40.20 -6.93
N ILE A 239 -1.02 -39.11 -6.73
CA ILE A 239 -0.58 -38.67 -5.39
C ILE A 239 -1.77 -38.23 -4.54
N ILE A 240 -2.66 -37.40 -5.10
CA ILE A 240 -3.84 -36.91 -4.40
C ILE A 240 -4.74 -38.07 -3.96
N GLN A 241 -4.88 -39.11 -4.79
CA GLN A 241 -5.72 -40.28 -4.51
C GLN A 241 -5.01 -41.40 -3.73
N ALA A 242 -3.69 -41.38 -3.58
CA ALA A 242 -2.94 -42.44 -2.89
C ALA A 242 -3.43 -42.61 -1.44
N PRO A 243 -3.86 -43.80 -1.00
CA PRO A 243 -4.35 -43.98 0.35
C PRO A 243 -3.21 -43.80 1.37
N PRO A 244 -3.36 -42.92 2.38
CA PRO A 244 -2.37 -42.82 3.44
C PRO A 244 -2.39 -44.09 4.33
N PRO A 245 -1.26 -44.46 4.97
CA PRO A 245 -1.23 -45.52 5.98
C PRO A 245 -2.28 -45.30 7.09
N PRO A 246 -2.80 -46.37 7.72
CA PRO A 246 -3.83 -46.26 8.76
C PRO A 246 -3.48 -45.29 9.90
N GLU A 247 -2.21 -45.24 10.28
CA GLU A 247 -1.67 -44.33 11.30
C GLU A 247 -1.84 -42.85 10.95
N LEU A 248 -1.91 -42.51 9.65
CA LEU A 248 -2.06 -41.16 9.12
C LEU A 248 -3.49 -40.84 8.63
N SER A 249 -4.41 -41.81 8.65
CA SER A 249 -5.78 -41.67 8.13
C SER A 249 -6.89 -41.71 9.20
N THR A 250 -6.57 -42.09 10.44
CA THR A 250 -7.53 -42.08 11.57
C THR A 250 -7.94 -40.66 11.94
N ILE A 251 -9.18 -40.39 12.34
CA ILE A 251 -9.57 -39.02 12.75
C ILE A 251 -8.89 -38.67 14.09
N THR A 252 -8.41 -37.43 14.23
CA THR A 252 -7.87 -36.89 15.49
C THR A 252 -8.48 -35.51 15.77
N GLN A 253 -8.68 -35.20 17.04
CA GLN A 253 -9.04 -33.85 17.53
C GLN A 253 -7.85 -33.15 18.21
N ASP A 254 -6.71 -33.84 18.33
CA ASP A 254 -5.47 -33.28 18.87
C ASP A 254 -4.73 -32.49 17.79
N SER A 255 -4.59 -31.19 18.02
CA SER A 255 -3.91 -30.25 17.12
C SER A 255 -2.43 -30.57 16.92
N GLN A 256 -1.74 -31.13 17.93
CA GLN A 256 -0.34 -31.53 17.79
C GLN A 256 -0.20 -32.73 16.85
N GLU A 257 -1.11 -33.70 16.99
CA GLU A 257 -1.12 -34.88 16.13
C GLU A 257 -1.53 -34.54 14.70
N GLU A 258 -2.51 -33.66 14.49
CA GLU A 258 -2.84 -33.10 13.18
C GLU A 258 -1.61 -32.44 12.54
N THR A 259 -0.92 -31.56 13.27
CA THR A 259 0.28 -30.87 12.79
C THR A 259 1.41 -31.85 12.46
N ARG A 260 1.59 -32.89 13.28
CA ARG A 260 2.59 -33.94 13.04
C ARG A 260 2.29 -34.71 11.76
N ARG A 261 1.02 -35.08 11.55
CA ARG A 261 0.57 -35.82 10.35
C ARG A 261 0.72 -34.98 9.09
N GLU A 262 0.35 -33.71 9.14
CA GLU A 262 0.50 -32.79 8.00
C GLU A 262 1.96 -32.65 7.55
N LYS A 263 2.90 -32.72 8.50
CA LYS A 263 4.36 -32.64 8.25
C LYS A 263 4.97 -33.90 7.65
N THR A 264 4.24 -35.02 7.56
CA THR A 264 4.70 -36.24 6.88
C THR A 264 4.86 -36.02 5.39
N TYR A 265 5.72 -36.81 4.73
CA TYR A 265 5.96 -36.64 3.30
C TYR A 265 4.72 -36.97 2.48
N ILE A 266 3.91 -37.96 2.89
CA ILE A 266 2.68 -38.32 2.18
C ILE A 266 1.67 -37.16 2.15
N TRP A 267 1.34 -36.57 3.30
CA TRP A 267 0.40 -35.43 3.36
C TRP A 267 0.99 -34.18 2.73
N THR A 268 2.29 -33.91 2.94
CA THR A 268 2.97 -32.80 2.26
C THR A 268 2.91 -32.94 0.73
N ASN A 269 3.07 -34.14 0.18
CA ASN A 269 3.01 -34.38 -1.26
C ASN A 269 1.60 -34.21 -1.80
N LYS A 270 0.58 -34.68 -1.08
CA LYS A 270 -0.83 -34.39 -1.42
C LYS A 270 -1.07 -32.89 -1.48
N LYS A 271 -0.65 -32.15 -0.46
CA LYS A 271 -0.72 -30.68 -0.41
C LYS A 271 -0.04 -30.03 -1.63
N TRP A 272 1.18 -30.43 -1.97
CA TRP A 272 1.89 -29.85 -3.12
C TRP A 272 1.23 -30.19 -4.46
N ALA A 273 0.81 -31.45 -4.66
CA ALA A 273 0.08 -31.84 -5.85
C ALA A 273 -1.25 -31.06 -5.99
N SER A 274 -1.99 -30.88 -4.89
CA SER A 274 -3.21 -30.07 -4.88
C SER A 274 -2.94 -28.59 -5.16
N ARG A 275 -1.86 -28.01 -4.61
CA ARG A 275 -1.45 -26.61 -4.91
C ARG A 275 -1.10 -26.42 -6.38
N ILE A 276 -0.40 -27.37 -6.99
CA ILE A 276 -0.03 -27.30 -8.41
C ILE A 276 -1.30 -27.36 -9.28
N VAL A 277 -2.17 -28.34 -9.03
CA VAL A 277 -3.43 -28.49 -9.77
C VAL A 277 -4.35 -27.26 -9.59
N LEU A 278 -4.35 -26.65 -8.40
CA LEU A 278 -5.03 -25.38 -8.16
C LEU A 278 -4.48 -24.26 -9.07
N ARG A 279 -3.16 -24.10 -9.19
CA ARG A 279 -2.57 -23.10 -10.09
C ARG A 279 -2.96 -23.33 -11.55
N PHE A 280 -3.13 -24.59 -11.98
CA PHE A 280 -3.62 -24.91 -13.31
C PHE A 280 -5.04 -24.39 -13.55
N ILE A 281 -5.99 -24.57 -12.63
CA ILE A 281 -7.35 -24.05 -12.83
C ILE A 281 -7.41 -22.52 -12.71
N GLN A 282 -6.60 -21.93 -11.83
CA GLN A 282 -6.54 -20.48 -11.60
C GLN A 282 -6.02 -19.73 -12.84
N LYS A 283 -4.85 -20.18 -13.34
CA LYS A 283 -4.11 -19.47 -14.39
C LYS A 283 -4.20 -20.21 -15.72
N PHE A 284 -3.67 -21.43 -15.79
CA PHE A 284 -3.44 -22.12 -17.06
C PHE A 284 -4.67 -22.71 -17.74
N ALA A 285 -5.84 -22.72 -17.08
CA ALA A 285 -7.12 -23.13 -17.66
C ALA A 285 -8.05 -21.92 -17.94
N ASN A 286 -7.60 -20.71 -17.61
CA ASN A 286 -8.36 -19.48 -17.77
C ASN A 286 -7.79 -18.66 -18.92
N LYS A 287 -8.53 -18.56 -20.04
CA LYS A 287 -8.13 -17.82 -21.24
C LYS A 287 -7.85 -16.34 -21.00
N LYS A 288 -8.41 -15.75 -19.94
CA LYS A 288 -8.17 -14.34 -19.57
C LYS A 288 -6.83 -14.13 -18.87
N MET A 289 -6.25 -15.19 -18.31
CA MET A 289 -5.05 -15.15 -17.45
C MET A 289 -3.79 -15.66 -18.16
N VAL A 290 -3.90 -16.00 -19.45
CA VAL A 290 -2.78 -16.48 -20.27
C VAL A 290 -2.62 -15.59 -21.49
N GLU A 291 -1.40 -15.51 -22.00
CA GLU A 291 -1.10 -14.84 -23.27
C GLU A 291 -1.97 -15.39 -24.42
N ALA A 292 -2.23 -14.55 -25.43
CA ALA A 292 -3.10 -14.90 -26.55
C ALA A 292 -2.66 -16.15 -27.33
N ASN A 293 -1.35 -16.40 -27.43
CA ASN A 293 -0.76 -17.60 -28.03
C ASN A 293 -1.04 -18.90 -27.25
N MET A 294 -1.44 -18.80 -25.98
CA MET A 294 -1.69 -19.93 -25.07
C MET A 294 -3.19 -20.22 -24.89
N ALA A 295 -4.08 -19.50 -25.57
CA ALA A 295 -5.53 -19.64 -25.42
C ALA A 295 -6.05 -21.05 -25.75
N ASP A 296 -5.49 -21.69 -26.78
CA ASP A 296 -5.85 -23.07 -27.17
C ASP A 296 -5.37 -24.09 -26.14
N PHE A 297 -4.17 -23.89 -25.60
CA PHE A 297 -3.65 -24.71 -24.51
C PHE A 297 -4.55 -24.60 -23.28
N ALA A 298 -4.96 -23.38 -22.91
CA ALA A 298 -5.84 -23.17 -21.77
C ALA A 298 -7.22 -23.86 -21.95
N GLU A 299 -7.79 -23.80 -23.16
CA GLU A 299 -9.03 -24.53 -23.45
C GLU A 299 -8.85 -26.05 -23.35
N HIS A 300 -7.71 -26.57 -23.81
CA HIS A 300 -7.40 -27.99 -23.70
C HIS A 300 -7.30 -28.43 -22.23
N ILE A 301 -6.62 -27.65 -21.37
CA ILE A 301 -6.52 -27.96 -19.94
C ILE A 301 -7.90 -27.92 -19.28
N LYS A 302 -8.68 -26.87 -19.54
CA LYS A 302 -10.04 -26.69 -19.02
C LYS A 302 -10.95 -27.86 -19.39
N SER A 303 -10.99 -28.23 -20.67
CA SER A 303 -11.89 -29.26 -21.18
C SER A 303 -11.50 -30.68 -20.76
N THR A 304 -10.19 -30.96 -20.62
CA THR A 304 -9.69 -32.32 -20.39
C THR A 304 -9.58 -32.67 -18.91
N TYR A 305 -9.10 -31.75 -18.06
CA TYR A 305 -8.69 -32.07 -16.69
C TYR A 305 -9.58 -31.45 -15.61
N ALA A 306 -10.25 -30.33 -15.88
CA ALA A 306 -10.93 -29.55 -14.84
C ALA A 306 -11.98 -30.37 -14.08
N ILE A 307 -12.83 -31.11 -14.80
CA ILE A 307 -13.90 -31.96 -14.25
C ILE A 307 -13.32 -33.08 -13.39
N GLY A 308 -12.30 -33.79 -13.88
CA GLY A 308 -11.73 -34.94 -13.18
C GLY A 308 -11.13 -34.58 -11.82
N PHE A 309 -10.47 -33.42 -11.70
CA PHE A 309 -9.97 -32.94 -10.40
C PHE A 309 -11.06 -32.35 -9.52
N MET A 310 -12.07 -31.68 -10.09
CA MET A 310 -13.24 -31.20 -9.35
C MET A 310 -13.95 -32.35 -8.61
N GLU A 311 -14.18 -33.48 -9.29
CA GLU A 311 -14.78 -34.68 -8.68
C GLU A 311 -13.94 -35.25 -7.54
N ILE A 312 -12.60 -35.26 -7.70
CA ILE A 312 -11.66 -35.72 -6.66
C ILE A 312 -11.76 -34.83 -5.42
N PHE A 313 -11.71 -33.51 -5.59
CA PHE A 313 -11.75 -32.56 -4.50
C PHE A 313 -13.13 -32.52 -3.83
N TYR A 314 -14.22 -32.62 -4.61
CA TYR A 314 -15.57 -32.77 -4.07
C TYR A 314 -15.69 -34.02 -3.19
N LYS A 315 -15.13 -35.15 -3.61
CA LYS A 315 -15.09 -36.37 -2.79
C LYS A 315 -14.27 -36.19 -1.51
N ILE A 316 -13.08 -35.58 -1.59
CA ILE A 316 -12.23 -35.33 -0.43
C ILE A 316 -12.94 -34.47 0.62
N LEU A 317 -13.69 -33.46 0.16
CA LEU A 317 -14.39 -32.52 1.05
C LEU A 317 -15.71 -33.06 1.62
N THR A 318 -16.29 -34.09 1.01
CA THR A 318 -17.53 -34.73 1.48
C THR A 318 -17.28 -35.98 2.33
N ASP A 319 -16.07 -36.56 2.28
CA ASP A 319 -15.69 -37.74 3.06
C ASP A 319 -15.19 -37.35 4.46
N ASN A 320 -16.08 -37.47 5.45
CA ASN A 320 -15.78 -37.26 6.86
C ASN A 320 -15.37 -38.54 7.61
N SER A 321 -15.10 -39.65 6.90
CA SER A 321 -14.78 -40.95 7.53
C SER A 321 -13.31 -41.11 7.91
N GLN A 322 -12.43 -40.27 7.36
CA GLN A 322 -10.97 -40.33 7.56
C GLN A 322 -10.39 -38.93 7.77
N PHE A 323 -9.22 -38.87 8.39
CA PHE A 323 -8.45 -37.64 8.49
C PHE A 323 -8.07 -37.14 7.10
N GLN A 324 -8.31 -35.86 6.88
CA GLN A 324 -7.90 -35.13 5.68
C GLN A 324 -6.94 -34.02 6.11
N GLY A 325 -5.78 -33.95 5.48
CA GLY A 325 -4.79 -32.92 5.77
C GLY A 325 -5.36 -31.50 5.56
N PRO A 326 -5.30 -30.60 6.55
CA PRO A 326 -5.89 -29.26 6.44
C PRO A 326 -5.47 -28.47 5.21
N ARG A 327 -4.19 -28.55 4.77
CA ARG A 327 -3.74 -27.82 3.58
C ARG A 327 -4.22 -28.47 2.28
N THR A 328 -4.43 -29.78 2.26
CA THR A 328 -5.10 -30.44 1.13
C THR A 328 -6.57 -30.02 1.05
N CYS A 329 -7.27 -29.94 2.18
CA CYS A 329 -8.64 -29.40 2.23
C CYS A 329 -8.69 -27.94 1.76
N LEU A 330 -7.75 -27.11 2.18
CA LEU A 330 -7.63 -25.72 1.74
C LEU A 330 -7.57 -25.61 0.21
N HIS A 331 -6.65 -26.35 -0.41
CA HIS A 331 -6.49 -26.33 -1.87
C HIS A 331 -7.70 -26.96 -2.59
N ALA A 332 -8.35 -27.96 -1.99
CA ALA A 332 -9.58 -28.55 -2.51
C ALA A 332 -10.74 -27.54 -2.52
N LEU A 333 -10.92 -26.76 -1.44
CA LEU A 333 -11.94 -25.71 -1.34
C LEU A 333 -11.70 -24.64 -2.41
N LYS A 334 -10.46 -24.11 -2.47
CA LYS A 334 -10.07 -23.15 -3.51
C LYS A 334 -10.33 -23.69 -4.92
N TYR A 335 -10.02 -24.96 -5.18
CA TYR A 335 -10.27 -25.57 -6.49
C TYR A 335 -11.77 -25.64 -6.82
N LEU A 336 -12.63 -26.01 -5.86
CA LEU A 336 -14.08 -26.00 -6.06
C LEU A 336 -14.61 -24.58 -6.31
N PHE A 337 -14.08 -23.58 -5.60
CA PHE A 337 -14.42 -22.17 -5.85
C PHE A 337 -14.10 -21.77 -7.31
N TYR A 338 -12.90 -22.03 -7.82
CA TYR A 338 -12.60 -21.75 -9.23
C TYR A 338 -13.41 -22.62 -10.20
N SER A 339 -13.82 -23.82 -9.79
CA SER A 339 -14.72 -24.67 -10.59
C SER A 339 -16.13 -24.06 -10.74
N LEU A 340 -16.56 -23.19 -9.83
CA LEU A 340 -17.83 -22.46 -9.96
C LEU A 340 -17.74 -21.31 -10.98
N LYS A 341 -16.53 -20.83 -11.28
CA LYS A 341 -16.26 -19.77 -12.26
C LYS A 341 -16.14 -20.27 -13.71
N LEU A 342 -15.98 -21.58 -13.93
CA LEU A 342 -15.85 -22.20 -15.25
C LEU A 342 -17.15 -22.87 -15.70
N ASP A 343 -17.64 -22.56 -16.91
CA ASP A 343 -18.95 -23.02 -17.39
C ASP A 343 -19.14 -24.55 -17.37
N ASN A 344 -18.13 -25.30 -17.83
CA ASN A 344 -18.21 -26.76 -17.96
C ASN A 344 -18.30 -27.48 -16.60
N THR A 345 -17.62 -26.95 -15.58
CA THR A 345 -17.65 -27.52 -14.22
C THR A 345 -18.82 -26.97 -13.40
N LYS A 346 -19.19 -25.71 -13.61
CA LYS A 346 -20.32 -25.05 -12.95
C LYS A 346 -21.65 -25.75 -13.21
N GLU A 347 -21.92 -26.11 -14.47
CA GLU A 347 -23.15 -26.84 -14.83
C GLU A 347 -23.26 -28.21 -14.12
N LEU A 348 -22.12 -28.88 -13.87
CA LEU A 348 -22.09 -30.13 -13.10
C LEU A 348 -22.26 -29.92 -11.59
N LEU A 349 -21.82 -28.78 -11.06
CA LEU A 349 -21.97 -28.44 -9.64
C LEU A 349 -23.36 -27.90 -9.28
N LYS A 350 -24.11 -27.39 -10.26
CA LYS A 350 -25.44 -26.79 -10.08
C LYS A 350 -26.45 -27.67 -9.32
N PRO A 351 -26.56 -28.99 -9.57
CA PRO A 351 -27.43 -29.89 -8.79
C PRO A 351 -26.93 -30.14 -7.36
N HIS A 352 -25.75 -29.63 -7.00
CA HIS A 352 -25.07 -29.86 -5.73
C HIS A 352 -24.85 -28.59 -4.92
N TYR A 353 -25.38 -27.43 -5.34
CA TYR A 353 -25.22 -26.16 -4.61
C TYR A 353 -25.65 -26.24 -3.14
N ASP A 354 -26.78 -26.89 -2.83
CA ASP A 354 -27.18 -27.13 -1.43
C ASP A 354 -26.13 -27.93 -0.65
N LYS A 355 -25.50 -28.93 -1.29
CA LYS A 355 -24.44 -29.72 -0.65
C LYS A 355 -23.16 -28.91 -0.46
N LEU A 356 -22.81 -28.07 -1.44
CA LEU A 356 -21.67 -27.16 -1.32
C LEU A 356 -21.85 -26.21 -0.13
N ILE A 357 -23.04 -25.64 0.05
CA ILE A 357 -23.32 -24.75 1.19
C ILE A 357 -23.36 -25.54 2.51
N TYR A 358 -24.29 -26.50 2.64
CA TYR A 358 -24.63 -27.03 3.96
C TYR A 358 -23.76 -28.21 4.41
N HIS A 359 -23.11 -28.93 3.50
CA HIS A 359 -22.26 -30.08 3.81
C HIS A 359 -20.77 -29.78 3.67
N ILE A 360 -20.37 -28.71 2.99
CA ILE A 360 -18.96 -28.34 2.79
C ILE A 360 -18.65 -26.97 3.41
N ALA A 361 -19.25 -25.88 2.93
CA ALA A 361 -18.90 -24.53 3.34
C ALA A 361 -19.19 -24.27 4.83
N ILE A 362 -20.46 -24.40 5.25
CA ILE A 362 -20.86 -24.11 6.64
C ILE A 362 -20.09 -24.96 7.66
N PRO A 363 -19.94 -26.29 7.50
CA PRO A 363 -19.12 -27.09 8.43
C PRO A 363 -17.65 -26.67 8.50
N LYS A 364 -17.07 -26.14 7.41
CA LYS A 364 -15.67 -25.68 7.39
C LYS A 364 -15.50 -24.26 7.92
N MET A 365 -16.56 -23.45 7.95
CA MET A 365 -16.57 -22.11 8.56
C MET A 365 -16.69 -22.15 10.09
N GLN A 366 -17.22 -23.24 10.66
CA GLN A 366 -17.46 -23.39 12.11
C GLN A 366 -16.20 -23.18 12.96
N LEU A 367 -16.40 -22.62 14.17
CA LEU A 367 -15.37 -22.55 15.19
C LEU A 367 -14.87 -23.95 15.56
N THR A 368 -13.55 -24.07 15.62
CA THR A 368 -12.84 -25.30 15.96
C THR A 368 -12.50 -25.35 17.45
N HIS A 369 -12.11 -26.52 17.95
CA HIS A 369 -11.61 -26.65 19.32
C HIS A 369 -10.37 -25.77 19.59
N ARG A 370 -9.55 -25.54 18.56
CA ARG A 370 -8.40 -24.63 18.65
C ARG A 370 -8.85 -23.19 18.85
N ASP A 371 -9.90 -22.76 18.16
CA ASP A 371 -10.46 -21.42 18.33
C ASP A 371 -10.98 -21.22 19.76
N ASP A 372 -11.68 -22.21 20.32
CA ASP A 372 -12.14 -22.18 21.72
C ASP A 372 -10.98 -22.13 22.73
N GLN A 373 -9.89 -22.87 22.47
CA GLN A 373 -8.69 -22.83 23.31
C GLN A 373 -7.99 -21.48 23.26
N LEU A 374 -7.82 -20.90 22.07
CA LEU A 374 -7.23 -19.57 21.90
C LEU A 374 -8.11 -18.51 22.55
N TRP A 375 -9.41 -18.51 22.26
CA TRP A 375 -10.38 -17.60 22.87
C TRP A 375 -10.29 -17.56 24.40
N LYS A 376 -10.10 -18.71 25.06
CA LYS A 376 -10.04 -18.81 26.52
C LYS A 376 -8.67 -18.54 27.13
N ASN A 377 -7.60 -19.02 26.50
CA ASN A 377 -6.27 -19.04 27.10
C ASN A 377 -5.34 -17.95 26.55
N ASP A 378 -5.58 -17.49 25.33
CA ASP A 378 -4.76 -16.52 24.61
C ASP A 378 -5.63 -15.70 23.63
N PRO A 379 -6.52 -14.84 24.15
CA PRO A 379 -7.47 -14.09 23.33
C PRO A 379 -6.80 -13.06 22.41
N GLU A 380 -5.59 -12.59 22.75
CA GLU A 380 -4.81 -11.69 21.92
C GLU A 380 -4.37 -12.38 20.63
N GLU A 381 -3.82 -13.60 20.73
CA GLU A 381 -3.49 -14.43 19.56
C GLU A 381 -4.74 -14.85 18.77
N TYR A 382 -5.89 -15.07 19.43
CA TYR A 382 -7.16 -15.31 18.73
C TYR A 382 -7.54 -14.13 17.83
N ILE A 383 -7.45 -12.91 18.36
CA ILE A 383 -7.79 -11.67 17.63
C ILE A 383 -6.79 -11.44 16.51
N LYS A 384 -5.47 -11.56 16.78
CA LYS A 384 -4.43 -11.42 15.75
C LYS A 384 -4.72 -12.37 14.57
N ARG A 385 -5.07 -13.63 14.83
CA ARG A 385 -5.41 -14.61 13.77
C ARG A 385 -6.63 -14.30 12.92
N LEU A 386 -7.56 -13.47 13.40
CA LEU A 386 -8.72 -13.05 12.60
C LEU A 386 -8.34 -12.01 11.55
N ASP A 387 -7.33 -11.19 11.85
CA ASP A 387 -6.92 -10.05 11.03
C ASP A 387 -5.59 -10.28 10.29
N ASP A 388 -4.74 -11.21 10.75
CA ASP A 388 -3.44 -11.55 10.16
C ASP A 388 -3.59 -12.17 8.76
N PHE A 389 -3.16 -11.41 7.76
CA PHE A 389 -3.24 -11.77 6.35
C PHE A 389 -2.38 -13.00 6.00
N SER A 390 -1.23 -13.15 6.64
CA SER A 390 -0.32 -14.29 6.42
C SER A 390 -0.94 -15.61 6.90
N LEU A 391 -1.72 -15.55 7.99
CA LEU A 391 -2.45 -16.69 8.55
C LEU A 391 -3.80 -16.90 7.86
N SER A 392 -4.44 -15.85 7.35
CA SER A 392 -5.72 -15.90 6.61
C SER A 392 -5.61 -16.73 5.32
N THR A 393 -4.48 -16.58 4.59
CA THR A 393 -4.17 -17.34 3.35
C THR A 393 -4.22 -18.86 3.54
N TYR A 394 -4.00 -19.31 4.78
CA TYR A 394 -3.95 -20.71 5.16
C TYR A 394 -5.14 -21.18 6.00
N ASN A 395 -6.06 -20.27 6.29
CA ASN A 395 -7.27 -20.57 7.01
C ASN A 395 -8.28 -21.24 6.05
N ILE A 396 -8.74 -22.44 6.41
CA ILE A 396 -9.73 -23.18 5.61
C ILE A 396 -11.10 -22.51 5.59
N LYS A 397 -11.37 -21.62 6.56
CA LYS A 397 -12.65 -20.95 6.70
C LYS A 397 -12.90 -19.93 5.59
N ASN A 398 -11.87 -19.21 5.13
CA ASN A 398 -11.99 -18.20 4.06
C ASN A 398 -12.46 -18.83 2.73
N PRO A 399 -11.77 -19.82 2.13
CA PRO A 399 -12.25 -20.42 0.89
C PRO A 399 -13.55 -21.22 1.05
N ALA A 400 -13.93 -21.60 2.28
CA ALA A 400 -15.28 -22.12 2.53
C ALA A 400 -16.34 -21.01 2.43
N ASN A 401 -16.05 -19.83 2.98
CA ASN A 401 -16.86 -18.63 2.83
C ASN A 401 -16.92 -18.15 1.36
N ASP A 402 -15.83 -18.22 0.60
CA ASP A 402 -15.82 -17.85 -0.83
C ASP A 402 -16.76 -18.73 -1.65
N ILE A 403 -16.81 -20.03 -1.35
CA ILE A 403 -17.77 -20.95 -1.97
C ILE A 403 -19.21 -20.53 -1.63
N LEU A 404 -19.49 -20.16 -0.38
CA LEU A 404 -20.82 -19.69 0.01
C LEU A 404 -21.20 -18.44 -0.81
N GLN A 405 -20.32 -17.43 -0.83
CA GLN A 405 -20.53 -16.19 -1.57
C GLN A 405 -20.76 -16.43 -3.06
N GLU A 406 -19.90 -17.24 -3.69
CA GLU A 406 -20.01 -17.56 -5.12
C GLU A 406 -21.28 -18.35 -5.44
N VAL A 407 -21.63 -19.36 -4.65
CA VAL A 407 -22.86 -20.15 -4.86
C VAL A 407 -24.10 -19.26 -4.67
N CYS A 408 -24.11 -18.34 -3.71
CA CYS A 408 -25.24 -17.45 -3.45
C CYS A 408 -25.52 -16.46 -4.59
N LEU A 409 -24.56 -16.18 -5.47
CA LEU A 409 -24.77 -15.43 -6.73
C LEU A 409 -25.52 -16.24 -7.80
N GLN A 410 -25.60 -17.56 -7.65
CA GLN A 410 -26.11 -18.47 -8.67
C GLN A 410 -27.59 -18.84 -8.46
N LYS A 411 -28.20 -19.37 -9.53
CA LYS A 411 -29.54 -19.98 -9.48
C LYS A 411 -29.43 -21.51 -9.46
N ASP A 412 -30.30 -22.16 -8.70
CA ASP A 412 -30.45 -23.61 -8.68
C ASP A 412 -31.02 -24.15 -10.01
N ILE A 413 -31.23 -25.47 -10.08
CA ILE A 413 -31.85 -26.13 -11.25
C ILE A 413 -33.29 -25.69 -11.52
N ASN A 414 -33.98 -25.14 -10.52
CA ASN A 414 -35.36 -24.66 -10.61
C ASN A 414 -35.44 -23.15 -10.93
N GLY A 415 -34.30 -22.47 -11.03
CA GLY A 415 -34.22 -21.03 -11.27
C GLY A 415 -34.32 -20.16 -10.01
N ASN A 416 -34.36 -20.75 -8.82
CA ASN A 416 -34.36 -20.03 -7.54
C ASN A 416 -32.96 -19.51 -7.23
N LEU A 417 -32.87 -18.26 -6.77
CA LEU A 417 -31.60 -17.68 -6.34
C LEU A 417 -31.14 -18.36 -5.05
N MET A 418 -29.90 -18.88 -5.05
CA MET A 418 -29.34 -19.60 -3.91
C MET A 418 -29.22 -18.73 -2.65
N LEU A 419 -28.99 -17.42 -2.80
CA LEU A 419 -29.06 -16.45 -1.70
C LEU A 419 -30.40 -16.52 -0.95
N ILE A 420 -31.53 -16.55 -1.67
CA ILE A 420 -32.86 -16.62 -1.05
C ILE A 420 -33.04 -17.96 -0.33
N SER A 421 -32.60 -19.06 -0.95
CA SER A 421 -32.63 -20.38 -0.32
C SER A 421 -31.82 -20.42 0.98
N PHE A 422 -30.64 -19.82 0.99
CA PHE A 422 -29.77 -19.72 2.18
C PHE A 422 -30.40 -18.86 3.29
N LEU A 423 -30.95 -17.69 2.95
CA LEU A 423 -31.61 -16.83 3.92
C LEU A 423 -32.87 -17.49 4.52
N ASN A 424 -33.65 -18.21 3.71
CA ASN A 424 -34.81 -18.98 4.19
C ASN A 424 -34.40 -20.13 5.11
N TYR A 425 -33.27 -20.80 4.82
CA TYR A 425 -32.70 -21.81 5.70
C TYR A 425 -32.33 -21.19 7.05
N CYS A 426 -31.62 -20.05 7.05
CA CYS A 426 -31.24 -19.33 8.26
C CYS A 426 -32.48 -18.88 9.05
N GLN A 427 -33.48 -18.30 8.39
CA GLN A 427 -34.73 -17.88 9.03
C GLN A 427 -35.47 -19.04 9.68
N THR A 428 -35.54 -20.19 9.01
CA THR A 428 -36.16 -21.41 9.56
C THR A 428 -35.36 -21.92 10.75
N ALA A 429 -34.04 -21.98 10.63
CA ALA A 429 -33.14 -22.42 11.70
C ALA A 429 -33.26 -21.56 12.96
N PHE A 430 -33.26 -20.23 12.81
CA PHE A 430 -33.32 -19.31 13.94
C PHE A 430 -34.71 -19.21 14.57
N SER A 431 -35.78 -19.27 13.77
CA SER A 431 -37.16 -19.18 14.29
C SER A 431 -37.63 -20.43 15.02
N THR A 432 -37.20 -21.61 14.57
CA THR A 432 -37.56 -22.90 15.17
C THR A 432 -36.52 -23.40 16.18
N ASN A 433 -35.32 -22.82 16.16
CA ASN A 433 -34.15 -23.32 16.88
C ASN A 433 -33.81 -24.79 16.56
N ILE A 434 -34.11 -25.22 15.33
CA ILE A 434 -33.88 -26.57 14.81
C ILE A 434 -33.12 -26.44 13.49
N ASP A 435 -32.08 -27.24 13.30
CA ASP A 435 -31.38 -27.36 12.03
C ASP A 435 -32.31 -28.00 10.98
N PRO A 436 -32.70 -27.27 9.91
CA PRO A 436 -33.64 -27.79 8.91
C PRO A 436 -33.14 -29.03 8.16
N LEU A 437 -31.82 -29.29 8.16
CA LEU A 437 -31.22 -30.42 7.46
C LEU A 437 -31.25 -31.70 8.31
N THR A 438 -30.94 -31.59 9.61
CA THR A 438 -30.77 -32.75 10.51
C THR A 438 -31.98 -32.96 11.44
N ASN A 439 -32.88 -31.98 11.50
CA ASN A 439 -34.01 -31.92 12.42
C ASN A 439 -33.60 -32.07 13.90
N GLN A 440 -32.38 -31.64 14.23
CA GLN A 440 -31.83 -31.59 15.59
C GLN A 440 -31.84 -30.15 16.10
N PRO A 441 -31.78 -29.92 17.44
CA PRO A 441 -31.59 -28.58 17.98
C PRO A 441 -30.42 -27.87 17.31
N LEU A 442 -30.60 -26.59 16.99
CA LEU A 442 -29.56 -25.81 16.33
C LEU A 442 -28.35 -25.65 17.26
N ASP A 443 -27.23 -26.23 16.86
CA ASP A 443 -25.96 -26.08 17.55
C ASP A 443 -25.47 -24.62 17.51
N LEU A 444 -24.91 -24.13 18.62
CA LEU A 444 -24.50 -22.73 18.74
C LEU A 444 -23.31 -22.37 17.84
N ILE A 445 -22.41 -23.32 17.58
CA ILE A 445 -21.28 -23.12 16.65
C ILE A 445 -21.82 -23.08 15.22
N LYS A 446 -22.78 -23.95 14.89
CA LYS A 446 -23.46 -23.87 13.59
C LYS A 446 -24.24 -22.55 13.44
N LYS A 447 -24.90 -22.07 14.48
CA LYS A 447 -25.58 -20.77 14.48
C LYS A 447 -24.60 -19.63 14.21
N GLU A 448 -23.44 -19.64 14.86
CA GLU A 448 -22.36 -18.66 14.63
C GLU A 448 -21.90 -18.66 13.17
N ALA A 449 -21.64 -19.83 12.58
CA ALA A 449 -21.21 -19.95 11.18
C ALA A 449 -22.30 -19.47 10.19
N LEU A 450 -23.58 -19.70 10.48
CA LEU A 450 -24.70 -19.19 9.67
C LEU A 450 -24.80 -17.66 9.75
N LEU A 451 -24.58 -17.08 10.93
CA LEU A 451 -24.56 -15.62 11.11
C LEU A 451 -23.38 -15.00 10.37
N TRP A 452 -22.19 -15.62 10.42
CA TRP A 452 -21.05 -15.19 9.63
C TRP A 452 -21.31 -15.29 8.12
N GLY A 453 -22.02 -16.34 7.69
CA GLY A 453 -22.45 -16.46 6.30
C GLY A 453 -23.45 -15.37 5.87
N ILE A 454 -24.25 -14.81 6.79
CA ILE A 454 -25.10 -13.65 6.48
C ILE A 454 -24.22 -12.41 6.34
N GLU A 455 -23.34 -12.17 7.31
CA GLU A 455 -22.38 -11.07 7.33
C GLU A 455 -21.56 -10.99 6.04
N SER A 456 -21.01 -12.12 5.57
CA SER A 456 -20.21 -12.17 4.35
C SER A 456 -21.00 -11.96 3.05
N LEU A 457 -22.33 -11.95 3.13
CA LEU A 457 -23.21 -11.76 1.97
C LEU A 457 -23.72 -10.31 1.83
N VAL A 458 -23.11 -9.34 2.54
CA VAL A 458 -23.49 -7.92 2.54
C VAL A 458 -23.67 -7.34 1.13
N HIS A 459 -22.72 -7.60 0.22
CA HIS A 459 -22.74 -7.10 -1.16
C HIS A 459 -23.82 -7.72 -2.03
N GLN A 460 -24.10 -9.01 -1.85
CA GLN A 460 -25.13 -9.70 -2.61
C GLN A 460 -26.53 -9.29 -2.10
N ILE A 461 -26.65 -9.08 -0.79
CA ILE A 461 -27.88 -8.62 -0.14
C ILE A 461 -28.19 -7.16 -0.51
N SER A 462 -27.19 -6.28 -0.55
CA SER A 462 -27.37 -4.86 -0.87
C SER A 462 -27.89 -4.64 -2.30
N LYS A 463 -27.63 -5.57 -3.22
CA LYS A 463 -28.11 -5.51 -4.62
C LYS A 463 -29.59 -5.86 -4.80
N ILE A 464 -30.26 -6.41 -3.78
CA ILE A 464 -31.64 -6.91 -3.89
C ILE A 464 -32.57 -6.17 -2.92
N SER A 465 -33.29 -5.17 -3.44
CA SER A 465 -34.20 -4.30 -2.68
C SER A 465 -35.31 -5.06 -1.92
N SER A 466 -35.80 -6.17 -2.46
CA SER A 466 -36.81 -7.00 -1.79
C SER A 466 -36.30 -7.69 -0.52
N ILE A 467 -34.99 -7.95 -0.43
CA ILE A 467 -34.33 -8.52 0.75
C ILE A 467 -33.97 -7.40 1.73
N GLN A 468 -33.47 -6.26 1.22
CA GLN A 468 -33.14 -5.08 2.04
C GLN A 468 -34.31 -4.64 2.93
N GLY A 469 -35.53 -4.62 2.39
CA GLY A 469 -36.72 -4.24 3.15
C GLY A 469 -37.06 -5.14 4.34
N GLY A 470 -36.47 -6.35 4.42
CA GLY A 470 -36.62 -7.30 5.51
C GLY A 470 -35.41 -7.39 6.47
N LEU A 471 -34.28 -6.75 6.15
CA LEU A 471 -33.06 -6.84 6.96
C LEU A 471 -33.25 -6.28 8.37
N GLU A 472 -33.94 -5.14 8.51
CA GLU A 472 -34.24 -4.56 9.82
C GLU A 472 -34.98 -5.56 10.72
N GLN A 473 -35.96 -6.31 10.18
CA GLN A 473 -36.69 -7.33 10.94
C GLN A 473 -35.81 -8.53 11.33
N ILE A 474 -34.83 -8.87 10.49
CA ILE A 474 -33.86 -9.93 10.78
C ILE A 474 -32.93 -9.49 11.92
N LEU A 475 -32.37 -8.28 11.84
CA LEU A 475 -31.52 -7.70 12.88
C LEU A 475 -32.29 -7.60 14.21
N GLU A 476 -33.52 -7.09 14.16
CA GLU A 476 -34.37 -6.94 15.34
C GLU A 476 -34.68 -8.29 16.01
N LYS A 477 -35.15 -9.26 15.22
CA LYS A 477 -35.65 -10.53 15.76
C LYS A 477 -34.55 -11.50 16.15
N TYR A 478 -33.44 -11.53 15.41
CA TYR A 478 -32.45 -12.59 15.54
C TYR A 478 -31.10 -12.11 16.08
N ILE A 479 -30.75 -10.83 15.94
CA ILE A 479 -29.40 -10.33 16.28
C ILE A 479 -29.40 -9.48 17.55
N LEU A 480 -30.37 -8.58 17.76
CA LEU A 480 -30.39 -7.71 18.94
C LEU A 480 -30.38 -8.48 20.28
N GLN A 481 -31.03 -9.65 20.32
CA GLN A 481 -31.03 -10.51 21.51
C GLN A 481 -29.66 -11.17 21.78
N GLU A 482 -28.82 -11.33 20.74
CA GLU A 482 -27.53 -12.01 20.85
C GLU A 482 -26.49 -11.18 21.60
N PHE A 483 -26.63 -9.85 21.68
CA PHE A 483 -25.82 -9.00 22.56
C PHE A 483 -25.86 -9.42 24.03
N GLN A 484 -26.91 -10.15 24.45
CA GLN A 484 -27.07 -10.65 25.81
C GLN A 484 -26.82 -12.16 25.94
N ASN A 485 -26.35 -12.82 24.87
CA ASN A 485 -26.10 -14.25 24.88
C ASN A 485 -25.02 -14.61 25.91
N PRO A 486 -25.18 -15.68 26.71
CA PRO A 486 -24.14 -16.11 27.66
C PRO A 486 -22.81 -16.48 26.98
N VAL A 487 -22.83 -16.80 25.69
CA VAL A 487 -21.67 -17.25 24.92
C VAL A 487 -20.99 -16.09 24.21
N GLY A 488 -19.68 -15.90 24.47
CA GLY A 488 -18.89 -14.76 23.97
C GLY A 488 -18.84 -14.64 22.45
N PHE A 489 -18.60 -15.72 21.72
CA PHE A 489 -18.50 -15.67 20.25
C PHE A 489 -19.79 -15.24 19.55
N LEU A 490 -20.97 -15.50 20.14
CA LEU A 490 -22.24 -14.99 19.60
C LEU A 490 -22.42 -13.50 19.87
N ARG A 491 -21.96 -12.99 21.02
CA ARG A 491 -21.94 -11.55 21.29
C ARG A 491 -21.00 -10.81 20.34
N ALA A 492 -19.80 -11.35 20.10
CA ALA A 492 -18.86 -10.80 19.12
C ALA A 492 -19.47 -10.82 17.70
N ARG A 493 -20.08 -11.93 17.28
CA ARG A 493 -20.73 -12.04 15.96
C ARG A 493 -21.89 -11.05 15.79
N ALA A 494 -22.63 -10.75 16.86
CA ALA A 494 -23.65 -9.71 16.83
C ALA A 494 -23.03 -8.32 16.55
N CYS A 495 -21.89 -8.01 17.16
CA CYS A 495 -21.16 -6.76 16.89
C CYS A 495 -20.68 -6.71 15.42
N HIS A 496 -20.09 -7.79 14.90
CA HIS A 496 -19.65 -7.86 13.50
C HIS A 496 -20.81 -7.66 12.49
N LEU A 497 -21.98 -8.25 12.74
CA LEU A 497 -23.15 -7.99 11.89
C LEU A 497 -23.61 -6.53 11.91
N PHE A 498 -23.50 -5.85 13.06
CA PHE A 498 -23.79 -4.41 13.14
C PHE A 498 -22.66 -3.54 12.59
N ASN A 499 -21.45 -4.06 12.42
CA ASN A 499 -20.43 -3.39 11.63
C ASN A 499 -20.87 -3.31 10.15
N GLU A 500 -21.32 -4.44 9.58
CA GLU A 500 -21.71 -4.49 8.16
C GLU A 500 -23.07 -3.87 7.86
N TYR A 501 -24.05 -4.07 8.74
CA TYR A 501 -25.44 -3.62 8.52
C TYR A 501 -25.87 -2.46 9.43
N GLY A 502 -24.96 -1.87 10.20
CA GLY A 502 -25.27 -0.75 11.10
C GLY A 502 -25.65 0.55 10.37
N SER A 503 -25.26 0.68 9.10
CA SER A 503 -25.50 1.85 8.25
C SER A 503 -26.85 1.83 7.51
N ILE A 504 -27.61 0.72 7.57
CA ILE A 504 -28.89 0.64 6.86
C ILE A 504 -29.90 1.66 7.40
N GLU A 505 -30.87 2.04 6.58
CA GLU A 505 -31.98 2.90 7.03
C GLU A 505 -32.94 2.12 7.96
N PHE A 506 -32.95 2.48 9.24
CA PHE A 506 -33.86 1.89 10.23
C PHE A 506 -35.20 2.63 10.27
N LYS A 507 -36.30 1.94 9.98
CA LYS A 507 -37.66 2.51 10.12
C LYS A 507 -38.04 2.66 11.59
N ASN A 508 -37.61 1.74 12.43
CA ASN A 508 -37.84 1.77 13.86
C ASN A 508 -36.61 2.32 14.60
N LYS A 509 -36.68 3.59 14.99
CA LYS A 509 -35.61 4.25 15.76
C LYS A 509 -35.28 3.54 17.08
N GLN A 510 -36.20 2.76 17.65
CA GLN A 510 -35.92 1.96 18.85
C GLN A 510 -34.86 0.88 18.59
N ASN A 511 -34.76 0.35 17.37
CA ASN A 511 -33.75 -0.62 16.98
C ASN A 511 -32.34 -0.01 17.05
N ILE A 512 -32.17 1.26 16.66
CA ILE A 512 -30.92 2.02 16.82
C ILE A 512 -30.57 2.12 18.31
N GLN A 513 -31.54 2.48 19.17
CA GLN A 513 -31.29 2.60 20.61
C GLN A 513 -30.85 1.26 21.24
N LEU A 514 -31.50 0.17 20.86
CA LEU A 514 -31.16 -1.18 21.34
C LEU A 514 -29.79 -1.65 20.83
N ALA A 515 -29.46 -1.34 19.57
CA ALA A 515 -28.15 -1.64 19.00
C ALA A 515 -27.04 -0.88 19.76
N VAL A 516 -27.18 0.43 19.93
CA VAL A 516 -26.22 1.26 20.69
C VAL A 516 -26.06 0.75 22.12
N GLN A 517 -27.15 0.41 22.82
CA GLN A 517 -27.08 -0.18 24.16
C GLN A 517 -26.38 -1.54 24.17
N GLY A 518 -26.63 -2.37 23.16
CA GLY A 518 -26.00 -3.68 22.98
C GLY A 518 -24.50 -3.56 22.79
N ILE A 519 -24.06 -2.75 21.81
CA ILE A 519 -22.64 -2.53 21.51
C ILE A 519 -21.93 -1.86 22.69
N SER A 520 -22.54 -0.85 23.34
CA SER A 520 -21.99 -0.21 24.55
C SER A 520 -21.84 -1.17 25.72
N LYS A 521 -22.67 -2.22 25.81
CA LYS A 521 -22.47 -3.28 26.81
C LYS A 521 -21.34 -4.22 26.41
N CYS A 522 -21.20 -4.54 25.13
CA CYS A 522 -20.17 -5.43 24.60
C CYS A 522 -18.76 -4.79 24.63
N ILE A 523 -18.62 -3.48 24.47
CA ILE A 523 -17.31 -2.81 24.60
C ILE A 523 -16.75 -2.87 26.04
N LEU A 524 -17.64 -3.10 27.01
CA LEU A 524 -17.35 -3.33 28.44
C LEU A 524 -17.38 -4.81 28.84
N ASP A 525 -17.41 -5.74 27.86
CA ASP A 525 -17.52 -7.17 28.15
C ASP A 525 -16.29 -7.69 28.91
N LYS A 526 -16.45 -8.83 29.61
CA LYS A 526 -15.33 -9.48 30.31
C LYS A 526 -14.39 -10.20 29.34
N GLU A 527 -14.87 -10.60 28.15
CA GLU A 527 -14.11 -11.34 27.15
C GLU A 527 -13.52 -10.36 26.13
N LEU A 528 -12.19 -10.38 26.00
CA LEU A 528 -11.45 -9.44 25.15
C LEU A 528 -11.89 -9.43 23.67
N PRO A 529 -12.11 -10.58 23.00
CA PRO A 529 -12.55 -10.56 21.61
C PRO A 529 -13.92 -9.90 21.39
N VAL A 530 -14.80 -9.93 22.39
CA VAL A 530 -16.10 -9.24 22.33
C VAL A 530 -15.91 -7.72 22.41
N ARG A 531 -14.99 -7.26 23.27
CA ARG A 531 -14.67 -5.83 23.40
C ARG A 531 -14.10 -5.26 22.10
N VAL A 532 -13.22 -6.01 21.45
CA VAL A 532 -12.63 -5.62 20.15
C VAL A 532 -13.69 -5.58 19.06
N ALA A 533 -14.49 -6.65 18.91
CA ALA A 533 -15.57 -6.66 17.92
C ALA A 533 -16.55 -5.50 18.11
N ALA A 534 -16.89 -5.20 19.37
CA ALA A 534 -17.75 -4.07 19.72
C ALA A 534 -17.12 -2.73 19.37
N ALA A 535 -15.85 -2.52 19.71
CA ALA A 535 -15.11 -1.31 19.35
C ALA A 535 -15.10 -1.11 17.83
N ILE A 536 -14.68 -2.11 17.05
CA ILE A 536 -14.65 -1.99 15.59
C ILE A 536 -16.03 -1.61 15.03
N SER A 537 -17.10 -2.26 15.50
CA SER A 537 -18.48 -1.99 15.05
C SER A 537 -19.07 -0.66 15.50
N PHE A 538 -18.49 -0.01 16.50
CA PHE A 538 -19.11 1.14 17.18
C PHE A 538 -19.20 2.37 16.26
N SER A 539 -18.23 2.58 15.38
CA SER A 539 -18.22 3.71 14.45
C SER A 539 -19.36 3.65 13.43
N GLN A 540 -19.73 2.44 12.99
CA GLN A 540 -20.73 2.25 11.93
C GLN A 540 -22.13 2.69 12.35
N ILE A 541 -22.54 2.43 13.60
CA ILE A 541 -23.85 2.85 14.09
C ILE A 541 -23.94 4.37 14.29
N LEU A 542 -22.80 5.07 14.41
CA LEU A 542 -22.74 6.53 14.62
C LEU A 542 -23.08 7.35 13.38
N GLN A 543 -23.26 6.72 12.21
CA GLN A 543 -23.85 7.38 11.04
C GLN A 543 -25.26 7.91 11.33
N HIS A 544 -25.97 7.29 12.27
CA HIS A 544 -27.31 7.73 12.68
C HIS A 544 -27.24 8.81 13.76
N LYS A 545 -27.92 9.93 13.54
CA LYS A 545 -27.97 11.05 14.50
C LYS A 545 -28.50 10.63 15.88
N GLU A 546 -29.47 9.72 15.93
CA GLU A 546 -30.01 9.16 17.18
C GLU A 546 -28.93 8.43 17.99
N ALA A 547 -28.01 7.73 17.33
CA ALA A 547 -26.89 7.07 17.99
C ALA A 547 -25.89 8.09 18.53
N GLN A 548 -25.58 9.13 17.74
CA GLN A 548 -24.71 10.22 18.17
C GLN A 548 -25.26 10.92 19.42
N ASP A 549 -26.56 11.23 19.44
CA ASP A 549 -27.22 11.90 20.57
C ASP A 549 -27.19 11.05 21.86
N LEU A 550 -27.28 9.72 21.73
CA LEU A 550 -27.17 8.79 22.86
C LEU A 550 -25.75 8.67 23.41
N ILE A 551 -24.74 8.70 22.54
CA ILE A 551 -23.33 8.54 22.93
C ILE A 551 -22.70 9.84 23.40
N ARG A 552 -23.16 11.00 22.92
CA ARG A 552 -22.62 12.32 23.28
C ARG A 552 -22.37 12.53 24.78
N PRO A 553 -23.26 12.13 25.71
CA PRO A 553 -23.03 12.27 27.16
C PRO A 553 -21.96 11.33 27.73
N GLN A 554 -21.62 10.24 27.02
CA GLN A 554 -20.70 9.18 27.44
C GLN A 554 -19.42 9.15 26.58
N LEU A 555 -19.24 10.11 25.66
CA LEU A 555 -18.14 10.14 24.69
C LEU A 555 -16.76 10.03 25.37
N SER A 556 -16.56 10.71 26.50
CA SER A 556 -15.29 10.65 27.23
C SER A 556 -14.95 9.24 27.72
N GLN A 557 -15.95 8.49 28.20
CA GLN A 557 -15.78 7.12 28.62
C GLN A 557 -15.50 6.20 27.43
N VAL A 558 -16.16 6.42 26.29
CA VAL A 558 -15.90 5.67 25.06
C VAL A 558 -14.45 5.87 24.62
N LEU A 559 -14.00 7.13 24.51
CA LEU A 559 -12.62 7.46 24.14
C LEU A 559 -11.58 6.83 25.07
N GLU A 560 -11.82 6.84 26.39
CA GLU A 560 -10.94 6.18 27.36
C GLU A 560 -10.87 4.64 27.16
N ILE A 561 -11.97 4.01 26.73
CA ILE A 561 -11.99 2.58 26.44
C ILE A 561 -11.17 2.27 25.18
N TYR A 562 -11.26 3.09 24.14
CA TYR A 562 -10.46 2.94 22.92
C TYR A 562 -8.96 3.05 23.21
N ILE A 563 -8.57 4.09 23.95
CA ILE A 563 -7.19 4.28 24.43
C ILE A 563 -6.67 3.00 25.11
N LYS A 564 -7.42 2.43 26.05
CA LYS A 564 -7.03 1.21 26.78
C LYS A 564 -6.99 -0.03 25.88
N LEU A 565 -7.87 -0.12 24.88
CA LEU A 565 -7.85 -1.24 23.93
C LEU A 565 -6.63 -1.18 23.02
N MET A 566 -6.24 0.00 22.54
CA MET A 566 -5.04 0.20 21.73
C MET A 566 -3.74 -0.04 22.53
N GLU A 567 -3.74 0.18 23.84
CA GLU A 567 -2.61 -0.22 24.70
C GLU A 567 -2.48 -1.74 24.84
N LEU A 568 -3.62 -2.42 24.88
CA LEU A 568 -3.71 -3.86 25.16
C LEU A 568 -3.49 -4.72 23.91
N ILE A 569 -3.97 -4.29 22.75
CA ILE A 569 -3.88 -5.02 21.49
C ILE A 569 -3.43 -4.07 20.39
N ASP A 570 -2.44 -4.53 19.64
CA ASP A 570 -2.00 -3.90 18.41
C ASP A 570 -2.95 -4.32 17.27
N ASN A 571 -3.95 -3.48 16.96
CA ASN A 571 -4.97 -3.77 15.94
C ASN A 571 -5.38 -2.48 15.20
N GLU A 572 -5.12 -2.44 13.89
CA GLU A 572 -5.38 -1.29 13.02
C GLU A 572 -6.87 -0.92 12.96
N LYS A 573 -7.78 -1.90 12.95
CA LYS A 573 -9.23 -1.66 12.84
C LYS A 573 -9.77 -0.89 14.05
N ILE A 574 -9.14 -1.02 15.23
CA ILE A 574 -9.48 -0.22 16.41
C ILE A 574 -9.08 1.24 16.22
N VAL A 575 -7.91 1.50 15.63
CA VAL A 575 -7.41 2.85 15.32
C VAL A 575 -8.35 3.53 14.33
N LYS A 576 -8.67 2.84 13.22
CA LYS A 576 -9.61 3.33 12.20
C LYS A 576 -11.01 3.61 12.78
N SER A 577 -11.48 2.76 13.69
CA SER A 577 -12.77 3.00 14.36
C SER A 577 -12.73 4.24 15.27
N LEU A 578 -11.61 4.49 15.97
CA LEU A 578 -11.42 5.72 16.74
C LEU A 578 -11.41 6.96 15.85
N GLU A 579 -10.70 6.89 14.73
CA GLU A 579 -10.63 7.95 13.72
C GLU A 579 -12.01 8.33 13.17
N GLU A 580 -12.88 7.36 12.90
CA GLU A 580 -14.27 7.59 12.50
C GLU A 580 -15.13 8.17 13.63
N ILE A 581 -14.93 7.74 14.87
CA ILE A 581 -15.59 8.39 16.03
C ILE A 581 -15.18 9.85 16.12
N VAL A 582 -13.90 10.16 15.88
CA VAL A 582 -13.41 11.54 15.92
C VAL A 582 -14.12 12.43 14.89
N LYS A 583 -14.35 11.90 13.69
CA LYS A 583 -15.08 12.57 12.59
C LYS A 583 -16.51 12.96 12.97
N TYR A 584 -17.24 12.13 13.73
CA TYR A 584 -18.63 12.43 14.11
C TYR A 584 -18.77 13.41 15.29
N PHE A 585 -17.71 13.60 16.09
CA PHE A 585 -17.75 14.39 17.33
C PHE A 585 -16.71 15.52 17.36
N THR A 586 -16.39 16.09 16.20
CA THR A 586 -15.34 17.11 16.00
C THR A 586 -15.42 18.27 16.99
N ASN A 587 -16.63 18.76 17.31
CA ASN A 587 -16.81 19.88 18.25
C ASN A 587 -16.56 19.48 19.70
N GLU A 588 -17.00 18.28 20.08
CA GLU A 588 -16.95 17.73 21.43
C GLU A 588 -15.56 17.19 21.82
N ILE A 589 -14.68 17.00 20.85
CA ILE A 589 -13.32 16.46 21.05
C ILE A 589 -12.31 17.52 21.46
N THR A 590 -12.59 18.80 21.19
CA THR A 590 -11.72 19.93 21.56
C THR A 590 -11.15 19.86 22.99
N PRO A 591 -11.92 19.50 24.04
CA PRO A 591 -11.39 19.37 25.41
C PRO A 591 -10.42 18.21 25.62
N TYR A 592 -10.46 17.19 24.75
CA TYR A 592 -9.68 15.96 24.87
C TYR A 592 -8.54 15.88 23.85
N ALA A 593 -8.46 16.82 22.90
CA ALA A 593 -7.51 16.82 21.78
C ALA A 593 -6.07 16.55 22.23
N HIS A 594 -5.57 17.28 23.24
CA HIS A 594 -4.20 17.08 23.74
C HIS A 594 -3.96 15.67 24.30
N GLN A 595 -4.89 15.16 25.12
CA GLN A 595 -4.76 13.83 25.73
C GLN A 595 -4.83 12.72 24.67
N LEU A 596 -5.75 12.85 23.71
CA LEU A 596 -5.92 11.89 22.62
C LEU A 596 -4.69 11.87 21.71
N SER A 597 -4.24 13.04 21.24
CA SER A 597 -3.05 13.12 20.39
C SER A 597 -1.81 12.59 21.11
N ALA A 598 -1.63 12.88 22.40
CA ALA A 598 -0.51 12.35 23.18
C ALA A 598 -0.53 10.82 23.26
N HIS A 599 -1.73 10.24 23.43
CA HIS A 599 -1.88 8.79 23.48
C HIS A 599 -1.61 8.12 22.13
N ILE A 600 -2.18 8.68 21.07
CA ILE A 600 -2.01 8.19 19.70
C ILE A 600 -0.54 8.31 19.28
N ALA A 601 0.15 9.40 19.64
CA ALA A 601 1.58 9.57 19.38
C ALA A 601 2.46 8.54 20.11
N ASN A 602 2.10 8.15 21.34
CA ASN A 602 2.81 7.08 22.06
C ASN A 602 2.65 5.72 21.36
N ILE A 603 1.45 5.45 20.82
CA ILE A 603 1.16 4.23 20.06
C ILE A 603 1.93 4.23 18.72
N PHE A 604 1.93 5.35 18.00
CA PHE A 604 2.76 5.56 16.81
C PHE A 604 4.23 5.21 17.10
N GLN A 605 4.82 5.78 18.16
CA GLN A 605 6.20 5.47 18.55
C GLN A 605 6.42 3.99 18.91
N LYS A 606 5.41 3.30 19.45
CA LYS A 606 5.48 1.86 19.74
C LYS A 606 5.54 1.06 18.44
N TYR A 607 4.75 1.42 17.42
CA TYR A 607 4.77 0.79 16.11
C TYR A 607 6.10 1.02 15.37
N CYS A 608 6.61 2.27 15.31
CA CYS A 608 7.90 2.56 14.68
C CYS A 608 9.08 1.80 15.32
N LYS A 609 9.03 1.54 16.64
CA LYS A 609 10.07 0.76 17.35
C LYS A 609 10.02 -0.73 17.03
N LYS A 610 8.85 -1.27 16.69
CA LYS A 610 8.70 -2.68 16.30
C LYS A 610 9.29 -2.95 14.92
N GLN A 611 9.03 -2.05 13.96
CA GLN A 611 9.60 -2.08 12.62
C GLN A 611 11.15 -2.17 12.65
N ASN A 612 11.78 -1.34 13.48
CA ASN A 612 13.26 -1.28 13.59
C ASN A 612 13.92 -2.50 14.29
N GLN A 613 13.16 -3.49 14.77
CA GLN A 613 13.67 -4.68 15.46
C GLN A 613 13.47 -6.00 14.69
N GLY A 614 12.84 -5.97 13.51
CA GLY A 614 12.67 -7.13 12.64
C GLY A 614 13.96 -7.50 11.90
N ASP A 615 14.36 -8.78 11.95
CA ASP A 615 15.23 -9.34 10.91
C ASP A 615 14.38 -9.32 9.62
N GLY A 616 14.75 -8.53 8.61
CA GLY A 616 13.96 -8.20 7.39
C GLY A 616 13.61 -9.35 6.44
N ASP A 617 13.09 -10.44 6.99
CA ASP A 617 12.63 -11.69 6.38
C ASP A 617 11.22 -12.06 6.90
N SER A 618 10.53 -11.16 7.63
CA SER A 618 9.17 -11.38 8.15
C SER A 618 8.16 -10.43 7.53
N ASP A 619 7.13 -10.99 6.89
CA ASP A 619 5.94 -10.32 6.35
C ASP A 619 5.09 -9.55 7.41
N ASP A 620 5.58 -9.38 8.65
CA ASP A 620 4.92 -8.68 9.80
C ASP A 620 5.25 -7.17 9.80
N ASP A 621 6.16 -6.70 8.93
CA ASP A 621 6.65 -5.31 8.91
C ASP A 621 5.62 -4.31 8.32
N GLY A 622 4.79 -4.73 7.36
CA GLY A 622 3.79 -3.86 6.72
C GLY A 622 2.56 -3.54 7.58
N GLU A 623 2.12 -4.45 8.45
CA GLU A 623 0.96 -4.19 9.34
C GLU A 623 1.27 -3.11 10.39
N ALA A 624 2.50 -3.08 10.89
CA ALA A 624 2.92 -2.08 11.87
C ALA A 624 3.02 -0.68 11.24
N GLU A 625 3.43 -0.60 9.98
CA GLU A 625 3.51 0.63 9.20
C GLU A 625 2.13 1.22 8.92
N LEU A 626 1.19 0.41 8.43
CA LEU A 626 -0.21 0.84 8.21
C LEU A 626 -0.87 1.32 9.52
N ALA A 627 -0.66 0.59 10.63
CA ALA A 627 -1.16 1.01 11.93
C ALA A 627 -0.53 2.31 12.44
N ALA A 628 0.75 2.56 12.12
CA ALA A 628 1.43 3.82 12.41
C ALA A 628 0.86 4.97 11.58
N SER A 629 0.65 4.78 10.27
CA SER A 629 0.00 5.77 9.39
C SER A 629 -1.42 6.12 9.87
N GLY A 630 -2.23 5.12 10.22
CA GLY A 630 -3.58 5.33 10.80
C GLY A 630 -3.57 6.14 12.11
N CYS A 631 -2.48 6.08 12.89
CA CYS A 631 -2.32 6.97 14.05
C CYS A 631 -2.11 8.43 13.63
N LEU A 632 -1.34 8.68 12.57
CA LEU A 632 -1.11 10.03 12.06
C LEU A 632 -2.38 10.61 11.44
N GLU A 633 -3.17 9.80 10.73
CA GLU A 633 -4.48 10.20 10.20
C GLU A 633 -5.45 10.63 11.31
N ALA A 634 -5.54 9.85 12.39
CA ALA A 634 -6.33 10.23 13.56
C ALA A 634 -5.86 11.56 14.18
N ILE A 635 -4.55 11.82 14.20
CA ILE A 635 -3.99 13.10 14.65
C ILE A 635 -4.36 14.23 13.68
N LYS A 636 -4.27 14.03 12.36
CA LYS A 636 -4.67 15.02 11.34
C LYS A 636 -6.12 15.45 11.54
N ARG A 637 -7.05 14.50 11.71
CA ARG A 637 -8.47 14.80 11.98
C ARG A 637 -8.68 15.59 13.27
N ILE A 638 -7.95 15.26 14.35
CA ILE A 638 -8.01 16.04 15.60
C ILE A 638 -7.51 17.47 15.36
N LEU A 639 -6.43 17.65 14.61
CA LEU A 639 -5.86 18.97 14.31
C LEU A 639 -6.75 19.80 13.38
N ASN A 640 -7.52 19.17 12.48
CA ASN A 640 -8.43 19.88 11.60
C ASN A 640 -9.71 20.38 12.31
N ALA A 641 -10.04 19.81 13.47
CA ALA A 641 -11.15 20.24 14.32
C ALA A 641 -11.05 21.74 14.70
N PRO A 642 -12.15 22.43 15.04
CA PRO A 642 -12.15 23.85 15.39
C PRO A 642 -11.57 24.10 16.80
N LEU A 643 -10.29 23.77 16.98
CA LEU A 643 -9.56 23.90 18.23
C LEU A 643 -9.28 25.37 18.59
N GLN A 644 -9.18 25.65 19.87
CA GLN A 644 -8.74 26.97 20.37
C GLN A 644 -7.23 27.15 20.12
N GLN A 645 -6.77 28.41 19.98
CA GLN A 645 -5.36 28.71 19.72
C GLN A 645 -4.41 28.19 20.82
N ASP A 646 -4.87 28.19 22.08
CA ASP A 646 -4.10 27.63 23.21
C ASP A 646 -3.95 26.11 23.11
N SER A 647 -4.95 25.41 22.56
CA SER A 647 -4.91 23.96 22.35
C SER A 647 -3.81 23.57 21.36
N TYR A 648 -3.67 24.30 20.25
CA TYR A 648 -2.57 24.07 19.30
C TYR A 648 -1.20 24.23 19.97
N THR A 649 -1.04 25.19 20.91
CA THR A 649 0.22 25.40 21.64
C THR A 649 0.55 24.20 22.52
N GLN A 650 -0.45 23.61 23.17
CA GLN A 650 -0.25 22.40 23.99
C GLN A 650 0.12 21.20 23.12
N LEU A 651 -0.46 21.10 21.92
CA LEU A 651 -0.21 20.01 20.97
C LEU A 651 1.20 20.03 20.38
N GLU A 652 1.91 21.16 20.36
CA GLU A 652 3.31 21.22 19.87
C GLU A 652 4.22 20.20 20.56
N SER A 653 4.04 20.00 21.87
CA SER A 653 4.84 19.04 22.65
C SER A 653 4.67 17.58 22.22
N VAL A 654 3.56 17.27 21.53
CA VAL A 654 3.23 15.94 21.01
C VAL A 654 3.60 15.82 19.54
N ILE A 655 3.33 16.86 18.76
CA ILE A 655 3.47 16.86 17.30
C ILE A 655 4.92 17.03 16.85
N PHE A 656 5.71 17.88 17.51
CA PHE A 656 7.09 18.13 17.09
C PHE A 656 7.98 16.87 17.12
N PRO A 657 7.89 15.98 18.12
CA PRO A 657 8.63 14.71 18.07
C PRO A 657 8.25 13.83 16.87
N ILE A 658 6.98 13.80 16.47
CA ILE A 658 6.52 13.05 15.28
C ILE A 658 7.16 13.63 14.02
N ILE A 659 7.06 14.95 13.82
CA ILE A 659 7.65 15.64 12.67
C ILE A 659 9.17 15.48 12.66
N ASN A 660 9.83 15.59 13.83
CA ASN A 660 11.28 15.42 13.93
C ASN A 660 11.72 14.03 13.49
N PHE A 661 10.98 12.98 13.87
CA PHE A 661 11.25 11.61 13.46
C PHE A 661 10.99 11.39 11.96
N ALA A 662 9.83 11.81 11.48
CA ALA A 662 9.41 11.59 10.09
C ALA A 662 10.30 12.33 9.08
N LEU A 663 10.85 13.49 9.45
CA LEU A 663 11.81 14.23 8.63
C LEU A 663 13.24 13.66 8.70
N THR A 664 13.46 12.43 9.17
CA THR A 664 14.77 11.75 9.12
C THR A 664 14.83 10.66 8.07
N GLU A 665 16.03 10.27 7.63
CA GLU A 665 16.27 9.13 6.72
C GLU A 665 15.69 7.81 7.27
N THR A 666 15.49 7.68 8.59
CA THR A 666 14.91 6.49 9.22
C THR A 666 13.39 6.55 9.43
N GLY A 667 12.78 7.71 9.26
CA GLY A 667 11.33 7.89 9.46
C GLY A 667 10.62 8.42 8.22
N CYS A 668 11.32 8.49 7.07
CA CYS A 668 10.81 9.07 5.84
C CYS A 668 9.57 8.38 5.30
N ASP A 669 9.32 7.12 5.69
CA ASP A 669 8.08 6.38 5.37
C ASP A 669 6.81 7.14 5.81
N PHE A 670 6.91 8.03 6.81
CA PHE A 670 5.79 8.82 7.36
C PHE A 670 5.87 10.32 7.04
N ILE A 671 6.72 10.71 6.07
CA ILE A 671 6.99 12.12 5.80
C ILE A 671 5.78 12.86 5.24
N ASN A 672 4.96 12.19 4.42
CA ASN A 672 3.78 12.80 3.80
C ASN A 672 2.79 13.25 4.88
N GLU A 673 2.38 12.35 5.77
CA GLU A 673 1.48 12.67 6.86
C GLU A 673 2.08 13.69 7.83
N ALA A 674 3.40 13.65 8.05
CA ALA A 674 4.07 14.64 8.88
C ALA A 674 4.09 16.05 8.25
N LEU A 675 4.25 16.15 6.93
CA LEU A 675 4.19 17.42 6.19
C LEU A 675 2.77 17.98 6.15
N GLU A 676 1.75 17.13 6.01
CA GLU A 676 0.35 17.53 6.14
C GLU A 676 0.02 18.02 7.56
N ILE A 677 0.44 17.29 8.60
CA ILE A 677 0.29 17.70 10.00
C ILE A 677 0.96 19.06 10.23
N LEU A 678 2.18 19.25 9.70
CA LEU A 678 2.88 20.53 9.76
C LEU A 678 2.06 21.61 9.04
N ASN A 679 1.54 21.33 7.85
CA ASN A 679 0.77 22.29 7.07
C ASN A 679 -0.51 22.71 7.79
N ILE A 680 -1.28 21.77 8.37
CA ILE A 680 -2.47 22.04 9.19
C ILE A 680 -2.10 22.94 10.37
N MET A 681 -1.00 22.64 11.07
CA MET A 681 -0.51 23.45 12.20
C MET A 681 -0.16 24.87 11.76
N LEU A 682 0.43 25.07 10.58
CA LEU A 682 0.72 26.40 10.04
C LEU A 682 -0.56 27.13 9.63
N TYR A 683 -1.47 26.45 8.94
CA TYR A 683 -2.71 27.01 8.39
C TYR A 683 -3.67 27.49 9.49
N LYS A 684 -3.94 26.66 10.50
CA LYS A 684 -4.94 26.94 11.57
C LYS A 684 -4.45 27.96 12.61
N ARG A 685 -3.16 28.27 12.64
CA ARG A 685 -2.56 29.25 13.58
C ARG A 685 -2.78 30.68 13.11
N LYS A 686 -3.08 31.56 14.07
CA LYS A 686 -3.07 33.01 13.83
C LYS A 686 -1.65 33.60 13.84
N GLN A 687 -0.75 33.05 14.64
CA GLN A 687 0.65 33.46 14.74
C GLN A 687 1.53 32.23 14.89
N LEU A 688 2.67 32.23 14.19
CA LEU A 688 3.64 31.14 14.22
C LEU A 688 4.52 31.23 15.48
N THR A 689 4.71 30.09 16.15
CA THR A 689 5.58 29.97 17.32
C THR A 689 7.05 29.78 16.90
N PRO A 690 8.03 30.05 17.79
CA PRO A 690 9.43 29.79 17.50
C PRO A 690 9.73 28.33 17.10
N GLY A 691 8.97 27.38 17.65
CA GLY A 691 9.09 25.96 17.31
C GLY A 691 8.65 25.66 15.87
N LEU A 692 7.57 26.28 15.38
CA LEU A 692 7.17 26.14 13.97
C LEU A 692 8.21 26.75 13.02
N TRP A 693 8.80 27.90 13.39
CA TRP A 693 9.83 28.53 12.58
C TRP A 693 11.10 27.69 12.37
N PHE A 694 11.37 26.72 13.25
CA PHE A 694 12.49 25.80 13.10
C PHE A 694 12.39 24.94 11.84
N TYR A 695 11.19 24.54 11.44
CA TYR A 695 11.02 23.60 10.32
C TYR A 695 11.17 24.27 8.96
N TYR A 696 10.96 25.59 8.82
CA TYR A 696 11.13 26.26 7.53
C TYR A 696 12.55 26.09 6.94
N PRO A 697 13.66 26.40 7.67
CA PRO A 697 14.99 26.10 7.15
C PRO A 697 15.25 24.62 6.95
N VAL A 698 14.69 23.74 7.80
CA VAL A 698 14.85 22.29 7.66
C VAL A 698 14.30 21.80 6.33
N LEU A 699 13.07 22.19 5.95
CA LEU A 699 12.49 21.85 4.65
C LEU A 699 13.37 22.31 3.49
N CYS A 700 13.98 23.49 3.59
CA CYS A 700 14.97 23.93 2.60
C CYS A 700 16.22 23.03 2.60
N TYR A 701 16.75 22.65 3.77
CA TYR A 701 18.00 21.90 3.88
C TYR A 701 17.89 20.41 3.54
N ILE A 702 16.72 19.80 3.67
CA ILE A 702 16.47 18.43 3.19
C ILE A 702 16.71 18.33 1.66
N ILE A 703 16.44 19.42 0.92
CA ILE A 703 16.70 19.53 -0.52
C ILE A 703 18.09 20.10 -0.83
N LEU A 704 18.51 21.14 -0.11
CA LEU A 704 19.74 21.86 -0.41
C LEU A 704 21.00 21.11 0.04
N GLY A 705 20.89 20.30 1.09
CA GLY A 705 22.01 19.76 1.85
C GLY A 705 22.70 20.82 2.72
N ILE A 706 23.15 20.40 3.90
CA ILE A 706 24.05 21.16 4.77
C ILE A 706 25.49 20.74 4.46
N PRO A 707 26.45 21.68 4.30
CA PRO A 707 27.84 21.31 4.10
C PRO A 707 28.37 20.41 5.22
N GLN A 708 29.04 19.31 4.87
CA GLN A 708 29.47 18.26 5.80
C GLN A 708 30.34 18.78 6.97
N GLU A 709 31.11 19.83 6.73
CA GLU A 709 32.00 20.49 7.69
C GLU A 709 31.25 21.34 8.73
N THR A 710 29.96 21.61 8.52
CA THR A 710 29.14 22.43 9.41
C THR A 710 28.88 21.70 10.72
N ASN A 711 29.23 22.33 11.83
CA ASN A 711 28.94 21.79 13.16
C ASN A 711 27.54 22.21 13.62
N VAL A 712 26.53 21.36 13.36
CA VAL A 712 25.14 21.61 13.77
C VAL A 712 24.98 21.69 15.29
N TYR A 713 25.83 21.01 16.06
CA TYR A 713 25.82 21.04 17.54
C TYR A 713 26.30 22.37 18.13
N SER A 714 26.76 23.31 17.30
CA SER A 714 27.10 24.67 17.75
C SER A 714 25.87 25.58 17.94
N ILE A 715 24.72 25.20 17.37
CA ILE A 715 23.46 25.93 17.50
C ILE A 715 22.95 25.76 18.94
N GLN A 716 22.49 26.83 19.58
CA GLN A 716 21.99 26.76 20.95
C GLN A 716 20.46 26.64 20.99
N GLY A 717 19.93 25.88 21.97
CA GLY A 717 18.49 25.82 22.26
C GLY A 717 17.71 24.77 21.46
N LEU A 718 18.37 23.89 20.71
CA LEU A 718 17.73 22.76 20.02
C LEU A 718 17.62 21.53 20.93
N THR A 719 16.60 20.71 20.69
CA THR A 719 16.45 19.39 21.31
C THR A 719 17.38 18.36 20.66
N GLU A 720 17.58 17.21 21.31
CA GLU A 720 18.39 16.11 20.76
C GLU A 720 17.88 15.63 19.40
N GLU A 721 16.57 15.46 19.27
CA GLU A 721 15.89 15.08 18.01
C GLU A 721 16.14 16.11 16.89
N GLN A 722 16.10 17.41 17.21
CA GLN A 722 16.35 18.47 16.24
C GLN A 722 17.82 18.48 15.76
N TYR A 723 18.78 18.15 16.62
CA TYR A 723 20.16 17.96 16.16
C TYR A 723 20.31 16.76 15.24
N ILE A 724 19.64 15.63 15.55
CA ILE A 724 19.65 14.42 14.70
C ILE A 724 19.10 14.76 13.32
N LEU A 725 17.96 15.47 13.27
CA LEU A 725 17.34 15.94 12.04
C LEU A 725 18.28 16.80 11.19
N LEU A 726 18.92 17.81 11.80
CA LEU A 726 19.88 18.67 11.08
C LEU A 726 21.13 17.93 10.63
N GLU A 727 21.61 16.95 11.41
CA GLU A 727 22.73 16.12 11.01
C GLU A 727 22.35 15.24 9.79
N GLY A 728 21.11 14.73 9.75
CA GLY A 728 20.55 14.03 8.59
C GLY A 728 20.46 14.90 7.33
N CYS A 729 20.19 16.19 7.49
CA CYS A 729 20.16 17.17 6.39
C CYS A 729 21.54 17.44 5.77
N LYS A 730 22.64 16.83 6.23
CA LYS A 730 23.95 16.92 5.57
C LYS A 730 24.00 16.21 4.21
N LYS A 731 23.06 15.30 3.95
CA LYS A 731 22.80 14.71 2.63
C LYS A 731 21.53 15.35 2.03
N ASP A 732 21.46 15.47 0.72
CA ASP A 732 20.22 15.74 0.00
C ASP A 732 19.46 14.42 -0.26
N TRP A 733 18.21 14.33 0.19
CA TRP A 733 17.40 13.11 0.03
C TRP A 733 15.91 13.36 -0.23
N GLY A 734 15.32 14.48 0.21
CA GLY A 734 13.86 14.65 0.12
C GLY A 734 13.31 15.23 -1.19
N SER A 735 14.01 15.08 -2.32
CA SER A 735 13.58 15.68 -3.60
C SER A 735 12.27 15.11 -4.15
N GLU A 736 11.86 13.94 -3.70
CA GLU A 736 10.59 13.30 -4.07
C GLU A 736 9.37 13.89 -3.34
N PHE A 737 9.58 14.61 -2.23
CA PHE A 737 8.50 15.15 -1.39
C PHE A 737 8.20 16.63 -1.64
N VAL A 738 8.60 17.16 -2.80
CA VAL A 738 8.54 18.60 -3.09
C VAL A 738 7.10 19.10 -3.11
N SER A 739 6.20 18.37 -3.75
CA SER A 739 4.77 18.67 -3.86
C SER A 739 4.12 18.86 -2.48
N GLN A 740 4.40 17.95 -1.55
CA GLN A 740 3.85 17.94 -0.20
C GLN A 740 4.39 19.10 0.68
N MET A 741 5.59 19.62 0.37
CA MET A 741 6.14 20.77 1.09
C MET A 741 5.50 22.12 0.70
N LEU A 742 4.82 22.20 -0.45
CA LEU A 742 4.39 23.49 -1.03
C LEU A 742 3.35 24.21 -0.17
N GLY A 743 2.35 23.50 0.36
CA GLY A 743 1.38 24.07 1.31
C GLY A 743 2.07 24.73 2.49
N SER A 744 3.04 24.02 3.09
CA SER A 744 3.82 24.52 4.23
C SER A 744 4.57 25.81 3.89
N PHE A 745 5.26 25.85 2.74
CA PHE A 745 5.97 27.06 2.28
C PHE A 745 5.03 28.25 2.08
N ARG A 746 3.88 28.03 1.45
CA ARG A 746 2.87 29.07 1.22
C ARG A 746 2.31 29.61 2.55
N ASN A 747 2.06 28.74 3.53
CA ASN A 747 1.61 29.15 4.86
C ASN A 747 2.69 29.87 5.68
N TYR A 748 3.97 29.49 5.59
CA TYR A 748 5.06 30.26 6.21
C TYR A 748 5.13 31.69 5.67
N ILE A 749 4.92 31.87 4.36
CA ILE A 749 4.89 33.18 3.71
C ILE A 749 3.68 33.98 4.23
N GLN A 750 2.47 33.43 4.12
CA GLN A 750 1.26 34.14 4.50
C GLN A 750 1.21 34.48 6.00
N LYS A 751 1.38 33.47 6.87
CA LYS A 751 1.28 33.66 8.34
C LYS A 751 2.51 34.35 8.93
N GLY A 752 3.64 34.26 8.24
CA GLY A 752 4.91 34.85 8.68
C GLY A 752 4.96 36.38 8.58
N GLY A 753 4.18 36.98 7.67
CA GLY A 753 4.12 38.43 7.50
C GLY A 753 5.50 39.08 7.36
N ALA A 754 5.70 40.24 8.00
CA ALA A 754 6.98 40.96 7.96
C ALA A 754 8.15 40.20 8.63
N THR A 755 7.86 39.25 9.53
CA THR A 755 8.90 38.42 10.18
C THR A 755 9.61 37.58 9.12
N PHE A 756 8.87 36.97 8.19
CA PHE A 756 9.45 36.15 7.12
C PHE A 756 10.48 36.90 6.27
N LEU A 757 10.23 38.18 5.98
CA LEU A 757 11.11 39.03 5.17
C LEU A 757 12.42 39.40 5.88
N THR A 758 12.45 39.34 7.21
CA THR A 758 13.58 39.83 8.04
C THR A 758 14.29 38.73 8.82
N GLN A 759 13.69 37.55 8.93
CA GLN A 759 14.20 36.42 9.70
C GLN A 759 15.37 35.74 8.98
N ASN A 760 16.34 35.32 9.79
CA ASN A 760 17.45 34.46 9.36
C ASN A 760 17.33 33.09 10.02
N ASP A 761 17.90 32.08 9.36
CA ASP A 761 18.09 30.75 9.93
C ASP A 761 19.19 30.73 11.00
N PHE A 762 19.40 29.55 11.57
CA PHE A 762 20.43 29.30 12.58
C PHE A 762 21.88 29.42 12.05
N PHE A 763 22.09 29.53 10.74
CA PHE A 763 23.39 29.75 10.11
C PHE A 763 23.58 31.19 9.59
N GLY A 764 22.59 32.08 9.78
CA GLY A 764 22.63 33.47 9.34
C GLY A 764 22.20 33.70 7.88
N ASN A 765 21.66 32.70 7.20
CA ASN A 765 21.03 32.87 5.89
C ASN A 765 19.62 33.45 6.04
N SER A 766 19.27 34.44 5.24
CA SER A 766 17.90 34.95 5.23
C SER A 766 16.93 33.93 4.63
N PHE A 767 15.69 33.91 5.12
CA PHE A 767 14.65 33.01 4.61
C PHE A 767 14.39 33.22 3.11
N ILE A 768 14.36 34.48 2.67
CA ILE A 768 14.29 34.83 1.25
C ILE A 768 15.45 34.18 0.47
N SER A 769 16.68 34.22 0.97
CA SER A 769 17.80 33.58 0.26
C SER A 769 17.65 32.07 0.20
N LEU A 770 17.10 31.43 1.24
CA LEU A 770 16.91 29.99 1.27
C LEU A 770 15.86 29.54 0.26
N VAL A 771 14.71 30.21 0.17
CA VAL A 771 13.67 29.82 -0.80
C VAL A 771 14.14 29.97 -2.25
N PHE A 772 14.91 31.03 -2.58
CA PHE A 772 15.46 31.15 -3.93
C PHE A 772 16.50 30.06 -4.25
N ARG A 773 17.33 29.68 -3.27
CA ARG A 773 18.26 28.56 -3.43
C ARG A 773 17.51 27.24 -3.61
N PHE A 774 16.46 27.02 -2.83
CA PHE A 774 15.58 25.85 -2.92
C PHE A 774 15.00 25.75 -4.34
N LEU A 775 14.37 26.82 -4.83
CA LEU A 775 13.81 26.88 -6.18
C LEU A 775 14.86 26.57 -7.25
N GLN A 776 16.06 27.14 -7.14
CA GLN A 776 17.16 26.86 -8.07
C GLN A 776 17.59 25.39 -8.06
N LYS A 777 17.70 24.77 -6.87
CA LYS A 777 18.09 23.36 -6.72
C LYS A 777 17.06 22.43 -7.34
N ILE A 778 15.76 22.65 -7.14
CA ILE A 778 14.70 21.87 -7.79
C ILE A 778 14.79 21.95 -9.31
N TYR A 779 15.00 23.16 -9.86
CA TYR A 779 15.15 23.34 -11.30
C TYR A 779 16.39 22.60 -11.85
N VAL A 780 17.49 22.56 -11.09
CA VAL A 780 18.69 21.80 -11.47
C VAL A 780 18.44 20.29 -11.43
N ILE A 781 17.73 19.78 -10.42
CA ILE A 781 17.39 18.35 -10.31
C ILE A 781 16.51 17.94 -11.49
N ALA A 782 15.43 18.67 -11.75
CA ALA A 782 14.47 18.33 -12.80
C ALA A 782 15.02 18.56 -14.22
N ASP A 783 16.04 19.40 -14.43
CA ASP A 783 16.71 19.50 -15.73
C ASP A 783 17.56 18.25 -16.07
N ILE A 784 17.82 17.37 -15.09
CA ILE A 784 18.47 16.06 -15.28
C ILE A 784 17.42 14.96 -15.56
N GLY A 785 16.17 15.17 -15.11
CA GLY A 785 15.04 14.26 -15.32
C GLY A 785 14.21 14.58 -16.57
N THR A 786 13.18 13.76 -16.82
CA THR A 786 12.18 13.98 -17.89
C THR A 786 10.88 14.59 -17.38
N ASP A 787 10.69 14.65 -16.06
CA ASP A 787 9.48 15.18 -15.43
C ASP A 787 9.63 16.67 -15.07
N GLU A 788 8.61 17.46 -15.42
CA GLU A 788 8.53 18.90 -15.19
C GLU A 788 7.57 19.26 -14.05
N THR A 789 6.95 18.27 -13.40
CA THR A 789 5.89 18.46 -12.39
C THR A 789 6.36 19.34 -11.24
N ASP A 790 7.47 18.98 -10.58
CA ASP A 790 8.05 19.80 -9.51
C ASP A 790 8.38 21.21 -9.97
N GLN A 791 8.98 21.37 -11.17
CA GLN A 791 9.33 22.69 -11.71
C GLN A 791 8.08 23.56 -11.90
N ASN A 792 6.96 22.94 -12.27
CA ASN A 792 5.70 23.63 -12.47
C ASN A 792 5.10 24.05 -11.13
N GLN A 793 5.01 23.13 -10.18
CA GLN A 793 4.32 23.35 -8.91
C GLN A 793 5.10 24.33 -8.00
N VAL A 794 6.44 24.26 -7.95
CA VAL A 794 7.22 25.17 -7.07
C VAL A 794 7.10 26.65 -7.44
N THR A 795 6.63 26.98 -8.65
CA THR A 795 6.36 28.38 -9.03
C THR A 795 5.28 29.03 -8.17
N THR A 796 4.40 28.23 -7.56
CA THR A 796 3.37 28.70 -6.61
C THR A 796 3.97 29.42 -5.40
N ILE A 797 5.19 29.06 -4.97
CA ILE A 797 5.90 29.75 -3.89
C ILE A 797 6.23 31.20 -4.29
N LEU A 798 6.65 31.42 -5.54
CA LEU A 798 6.90 32.79 -6.05
C LEU A 798 5.60 33.60 -6.11
N ILE A 799 4.50 32.95 -6.49
CA ILE A 799 3.17 33.58 -6.53
C ILE A 799 2.74 33.96 -5.11
N ALA A 800 2.90 33.06 -4.14
CA ALA A 800 2.62 33.32 -2.73
C ALA A 800 3.42 34.51 -2.17
N LEU A 801 4.71 34.64 -2.53
CA LEU A 801 5.51 35.82 -2.15
C LEU A 801 4.91 37.12 -2.70
N ILE A 802 4.49 37.11 -3.97
CA ILE A 802 3.95 38.28 -4.66
C ILE A 802 2.61 38.70 -4.08
N GLU A 803 1.69 37.77 -3.86
CA GLU A 803 0.34 38.09 -3.41
C GLU A 803 0.24 38.42 -1.92
N ASN A 804 1.13 37.92 -1.06
CA ASN A 804 1.10 38.21 0.38
C ASN A 804 1.86 39.48 0.79
N TYR A 805 2.80 39.97 -0.03
CA TYR A 805 3.62 41.13 0.31
C TYR A 805 3.47 42.37 -0.61
N PRO A 806 2.25 42.83 -0.98
CA PRO A 806 2.06 44.04 -1.78
C PRO A 806 2.89 45.24 -1.29
N GLY A 807 3.74 45.79 -2.16
CA GLY A 807 4.59 46.96 -1.91
C GLY A 807 5.81 46.74 -0.99
N GLN A 808 6.06 45.51 -0.52
CA GLN A 808 7.15 45.21 0.42
C GLN A 808 8.32 44.46 -0.20
N ILE A 809 8.16 43.92 -1.42
CA ILE A 809 9.16 43.08 -2.09
C ILE A 809 9.61 43.66 -3.45
N ASP A 810 9.50 44.98 -3.65
CA ASP A 810 9.87 45.67 -4.89
C ASP A 810 11.32 45.36 -5.34
N ASN A 811 12.22 45.14 -4.39
CA ASN A 811 13.62 44.75 -4.64
C ASN A 811 13.77 43.33 -5.19
N LEU A 812 12.81 42.43 -4.94
CA LEU A 812 12.83 41.03 -5.41
C LEU A 812 12.17 40.87 -6.79
N ILE A 813 11.26 41.78 -7.18
CA ILE A 813 10.54 41.69 -8.46
C ILE A 813 11.47 41.54 -9.67
N PRO A 814 12.57 42.31 -9.83
CA PRO A 814 13.50 42.10 -10.93
C PRO A 814 14.12 40.70 -10.98
N GLN A 815 14.44 40.12 -9.82
CA GLN A 815 15.01 38.77 -9.72
C GLN A 815 13.98 37.70 -10.11
N ILE A 816 12.72 37.88 -9.71
CA ILE A 816 11.63 36.96 -10.07
C ILE A 816 11.34 37.03 -11.57
N ILE A 817 11.31 38.22 -12.16
CA ILE A 817 11.17 38.40 -13.61
C ILE A 817 12.30 37.68 -14.34
N ASP A 818 13.55 37.85 -13.89
CA ASP A 818 14.71 37.21 -14.51
C ASP A 818 14.67 35.69 -14.46
N PHE A 819 14.21 35.14 -13.33
CA PHE A 819 13.98 33.71 -13.18
C PHE A 819 12.99 33.18 -14.23
N SER A 820 11.81 33.79 -14.34
CA SER A 820 10.79 33.36 -15.30
C SER A 820 11.22 33.60 -16.75
N LEU A 821 11.92 34.68 -17.06
CA LEU A 821 12.44 34.95 -18.40
C LEU A 821 13.48 33.91 -18.83
N ALA A 822 14.39 33.51 -17.93
CA ALA A 822 15.37 32.47 -18.22
C ALA A 822 14.69 31.12 -18.52
N ASN A 823 13.62 30.80 -17.80
CA ASN A 823 12.85 29.57 -18.02
C ASN A 823 12.10 29.57 -19.36
N LEU A 824 11.52 30.70 -19.77
CA LEU A 824 10.83 30.81 -21.05
C LEU A 824 11.76 30.67 -22.27
N GLN A 825 13.07 30.87 -22.09
CA GLN A 825 14.07 30.70 -23.14
C GLN A 825 14.58 29.26 -23.28
N LYS A 826 14.21 28.34 -22.37
CA LYS A 826 14.63 26.93 -22.46
C LYS A 826 13.93 26.22 -23.63
N ASP A 827 14.72 25.58 -24.49
CA ASP A 827 14.23 24.75 -25.59
C ASP A 827 13.62 23.44 -25.06
N LYS A 828 12.67 22.85 -25.81
CA LYS A 828 12.05 21.53 -25.55
C LYS A 828 11.23 21.40 -24.25
N LYS A 829 10.74 22.51 -23.68
CA LYS A 829 9.81 22.49 -22.52
C LYS A 829 8.34 22.43 -22.94
N THR A 830 7.49 21.86 -22.08
CA THR A 830 6.04 21.74 -22.33
C THR A 830 5.34 23.10 -22.35
N ASN A 831 4.11 23.14 -22.90
CA ASN A 831 3.29 24.35 -22.82
C ASN A 831 2.86 24.66 -21.38
N ARG A 832 2.67 23.64 -20.52
CA ARG A 832 2.36 23.83 -19.09
C ARG A 832 3.48 24.58 -18.39
N PHE A 833 4.73 24.17 -18.60
CA PHE A 833 5.91 24.85 -18.05
C PHE A 833 6.01 26.32 -18.47
N LYS A 834 5.64 26.64 -19.71
CA LYS A 834 5.56 28.03 -20.17
C LYS A 834 4.41 28.80 -19.50
N ILE A 835 3.24 28.20 -19.37
CA ILE A 835 2.05 28.83 -18.76
C ILE A 835 2.31 29.20 -17.30
N VAL A 836 2.89 28.30 -16.49
CA VAL A 836 3.17 28.59 -15.06
C VAL A 836 4.19 29.72 -14.91
N ASN A 837 5.25 29.75 -15.73
CA ASN A 837 6.23 30.84 -15.73
C ASN A 837 5.63 32.17 -16.25
N ILE A 838 4.73 32.11 -17.23
CA ILE A 838 3.93 33.27 -17.66
C ILE A 838 3.04 33.75 -16.50
N GLY A 839 2.41 32.85 -15.74
CA GLY A 839 1.62 33.17 -14.56
C GLY A 839 2.41 33.99 -13.53
N VAL A 840 3.66 33.62 -13.26
CA VAL A 840 4.56 34.39 -12.38
C VAL A 840 4.82 35.81 -12.93
N LEU A 841 5.06 35.96 -14.24
CA LEU A 841 5.23 37.27 -14.87
C LEU A 841 3.96 38.12 -14.80
N CYS A 842 2.80 37.51 -15.05
CA CYS A 842 1.49 38.14 -14.89
C CYS A 842 1.30 38.65 -13.46
N MET A 843 1.68 37.85 -12.45
CA MET A 843 1.63 38.26 -11.06
C MET A 843 2.59 39.40 -10.72
N CYS A 844 3.80 39.44 -11.29
CA CYS A 844 4.71 40.58 -11.14
C CYS A 844 4.12 41.88 -11.72
N ILE A 845 3.44 41.78 -12.86
CA ILE A 845 2.73 42.90 -13.49
C ILE A 845 1.54 43.33 -12.64
N TRP A 846 0.77 42.38 -12.11
CA TRP A 846 -0.36 42.68 -11.23
C TRP A 846 0.09 43.42 -9.97
N TYR A 847 1.18 42.97 -9.36
CA TYR A 847 1.75 43.52 -8.14
C TYR A 847 2.20 44.98 -8.30
N ASN A 848 3.00 45.28 -9.32
CA ASN A 848 3.45 46.64 -9.61
C ASN A 848 3.72 46.79 -11.11
N PRO A 849 2.72 47.23 -11.90
CA PRO A 849 2.83 47.23 -13.36
C PRO A 849 3.87 48.25 -13.84
N ASN A 850 4.07 49.36 -13.12
CA ASN A 850 5.10 50.35 -13.46
C ASN A 850 6.50 49.74 -13.31
N LEU A 851 6.78 49.08 -12.19
CA LEU A 851 8.09 48.46 -11.93
C LEU A 851 8.37 47.34 -12.94
N ALA A 852 7.42 46.43 -13.13
CA ALA A 852 7.58 45.28 -14.03
C ALA A 852 7.79 45.73 -15.49
N VAL A 853 6.96 46.65 -15.99
CA VAL A 853 7.07 47.16 -17.37
C VAL A 853 8.33 47.97 -17.58
N ASN A 854 8.72 48.84 -16.64
CA ASN A 854 9.98 49.59 -16.74
C ASN A 854 11.20 48.66 -16.78
N TYR A 855 11.19 47.60 -15.99
CA TYR A 855 12.25 46.59 -15.99
C TYR A 855 12.29 45.81 -17.31
N LEU A 856 11.16 45.35 -17.82
CA LEU A 856 11.07 44.69 -19.14
C LEU A 856 11.50 45.61 -20.29
N ASN A 857 11.13 46.89 -20.22
CA ASN A 857 11.56 47.91 -21.18
C ASN A 857 13.08 48.10 -21.16
N SER A 858 13.70 48.06 -19.98
CA SER A 858 15.17 48.15 -19.85
C SER A 858 15.90 46.99 -20.54
N LYS A 859 15.23 45.84 -20.70
CA LYS A 859 15.73 44.68 -21.45
C LYS A 859 15.29 44.64 -22.92
N GLY A 860 14.41 45.54 -23.34
CA GLY A 860 13.83 45.56 -24.69
C GLY A 860 12.90 44.39 -25.00
N LEU A 861 12.33 43.74 -23.97
CA LEU A 861 11.55 42.49 -24.13
C LEU A 861 10.04 42.67 -23.95
N THR A 862 9.55 43.86 -23.61
CA THR A 862 8.13 44.11 -23.28
C THR A 862 7.16 43.62 -24.35
N ASP A 863 7.33 44.06 -25.60
CA ASP A 863 6.42 43.67 -26.68
C ASP A 863 6.49 42.16 -26.99
N GLN A 864 7.69 41.58 -26.94
CA GLN A 864 7.90 40.14 -27.18
C GLN A 864 7.21 39.29 -26.10
N ILE A 865 7.30 39.69 -24.83
CA ILE A 865 6.68 38.97 -23.72
C ILE A 865 5.16 39.10 -23.79
N LEU A 866 4.62 40.29 -24.04
CA LEU A 866 3.18 40.48 -24.22
C LEU A 866 2.64 39.65 -25.40
N GLN A 867 3.37 39.61 -26.52
CA GLN A 867 3.03 38.72 -27.64
C GLN A 867 3.03 37.24 -27.23
N THR A 868 4.04 36.82 -26.46
CA THR A 868 4.14 35.43 -25.98
C THR A 868 2.95 35.08 -25.09
N ILE A 869 2.63 35.93 -24.10
CA ILE A 869 1.51 35.76 -23.17
C ILE A 869 0.19 35.58 -23.92
N LEU A 870 -0.10 36.46 -24.88
CA LEU A 870 -1.36 36.41 -25.64
C LEU A 870 -1.41 35.23 -26.61
N SER A 871 -0.29 34.85 -27.22
CA SER A 871 -0.24 33.73 -28.16
C SER A 871 -0.53 32.36 -27.52
N MET A 872 -0.37 32.26 -26.19
CA MET A 872 -0.54 31.03 -25.42
C MET A 872 -1.97 30.80 -24.92
N GLU A 873 -2.95 31.64 -25.31
CA GLU A 873 -4.36 31.59 -24.90
C GLU A 873 -4.95 30.16 -24.87
N LYS A 874 -4.70 29.36 -25.91
CA LYS A 874 -5.29 28.02 -26.04
C LYS A 874 -4.80 27.00 -25.00
N PHE A 875 -3.71 27.31 -24.29
CA PHE A 875 -3.08 26.41 -23.33
C PHE A 875 -3.40 26.74 -21.87
N TYR A 876 -4.14 27.82 -21.59
CA TYR A 876 -4.67 28.09 -20.25
C TYR A 876 -5.81 27.12 -19.96
N LYS A 877 -5.53 26.08 -19.16
CA LYS A 877 -6.51 25.05 -18.80
C LYS A 877 -7.22 25.32 -17.49
N TYR A 878 -6.52 25.87 -16.50
CA TYR A 878 -7.01 26.06 -15.13
C TYR A 878 -7.52 27.48 -14.89
N GLU A 879 -8.54 27.65 -14.05
CA GLU A 879 -9.11 28.96 -13.71
C GLU A 879 -8.03 29.92 -13.18
N GLN A 880 -7.20 29.45 -12.25
CA GLN A 880 -6.17 30.28 -11.62
C GLN A 880 -5.20 30.93 -12.63
N ASP A 881 -4.83 30.22 -13.70
CA ASP A 881 -3.93 30.77 -14.71
C ASP A 881 -4.62 31.85 -15.55
N ILE A 882 -5.92 31.68 -15.84
CA ILE A 882 -6.74 32.66 -16.55
C ILE A 882 -6.93 33.91 -15.68
N ASN A 883 -7.22 33.72 -14.38
CA ASN A 883 -7.36 34.81 -13.42
C ASN A 883 -6.09 35.67 -13.37
N ARG A 884 -4.92 35.05 -13.24
CA ARG A 884 -3.61 35.74 -13.25
C ARG A 884 -3.40 36.56 -14.53
N LEU A 885 -3.77 36.02 -15.69
CA LEU A 885 -3.70 36.74 -16.97
C LEU A 885 -4.62 37.97 -16.99
N ILE A 886 -5.88 37.82 -16.58
CA ILE A 886 -6.85 38.92 -16.54
C ILE A 886 -6.41 40.00 -15.56
N PHE A 887 -5.93 39.61 -14.38
CA PHE A 887 -5.36 40.52 -13.38
C PHE A 887 -4.23 41.37 -13.95
N ALA A 888 -3.27 40.74 -14.66
CA ALA A 888 -2.16 41.44 -15.30
C ALA A 888 -2.65 42.42 -16.39
N LEU A 889 -3.55 41.98 -17.27
CA LEU A 889 -4.10 42.83 -18.34
C LEU A 889 -4.85 44.04 -17.75
N CYS A 890 -5.67 43.83 -16.72
CA CYS A 890 -6.39 44.91 -16.06
C CYS A 890 -5.45 46.00 -15.51
N GLN A 891 -4.33 45.58 -14.91
CA GLN A 891 -3.31 46.50 -14.39
C GLN A 891 -2.55 47.23 -15.50
N LEU A 892 -2.21 46.55 -16.60
CA LEU A 892 -1.54 47.17 -17.75
C LEU A 892 -2.38 48.27 -18.42
N TYR A 893 -3.69 48.04 -18.55
CA TYR A 893 -4.62 49.03 -19.10
C TYR A 893 -4.91 50.20 -18.15
N SER A 894 -4.55 50.06 -16.87
CA SER A 894 -4.64 51.11 -15.87
C SER A 894 -3.38 52.00 -15.82
N LEU A 895 -2.33 51.67 -16.59
CA LEU A 895 -1.11 52.46 -16.65
C LEU A 895 -1.30 53.82 -17.36
N PRO A 896 -0.60 54.88 -16.91
CA PRO A 896 -0.57 56.15 -17.63
C PRO A 896 0.04 56.04 -19.03
N GLN A 897 1.02 55.16 -19.21
CA GLN A 897 1.64 54.84 -20.49
C GLN A 897 1.48 53.34 -20.77
N ILE A 898 0.52 53.02 -21.62
CA ILE A 898 0.20 51.64 -22.00
C ILE A 898 1.23 51.15 -23.03
N PRO A 899 1.75 49.91 -22.91
CA PRO A 899 2.64 49.33 -23.92
C PRO A 899 2.06 49.41 -25.33
N ASN A 900 2.89 49.82 -26.30
CA ASN A 900 2.48 50.04 -27.69
C ASN A 900 1.83 48.80 -28.32
N TYR A 901 2.34 47.60 -28.00
CA TYR A 901 1.77 46.35 -28.48
C TYR A 901 0.29 46.18 -28.08
N LEU A 902 -0.09 46.49 -26.84
CA LEU A 902 -1.48 46.41 -26.38
C LEU A 902 -2.40 47.44 -27.06
N LEU A 903 -1.87 48.63 -27.36
CA LEU A 903 -2.61 49.63 -28.12
C LEU A 903 -2.93 49.12 -29.54
N LEU A 904 -1.98 48.44 -30.18
CA LEU A 904 -2.14 47.86 -31.51
C LEU A 904 -3.10 46.65 -31.52
N THR A 905 -3.13 45.86 -30.45
CA THR A 905 -3.94 44.63 -30.34
C THR A 905 -5.21 44.80 -29.50
N SER A 906 -5.60 46.03 -29.16
CA SER A 906 -6.74 46.29 -28.25
C SER A 906 -8.05 45.64 -28.71
N ALA A 907 -8.34 45.62 -30.01
CA ALA A 907 -9.54 44.95 -30.53
C ALA A 907 -9.52 43.42 -30.32
N GLU A 908 -8.35 42.79 -30.40
CA GLU A 908 -8.17 41.35 -30.15
C GLU A 908 -8.29 41.04 -28.65
N ILE A 909 -7.77 41.94 -27.80
CA ILE A 909 -7.86 41.83 -26.34
C ILE A 909 -9.32 41.94 -25.87
N GLY A 910 -10.12 42.82 -26.48
CA GLY A 910 -11.57 42.87 -26.21
C GLY A 910 -12.26 41.52 -26.46
N LYS A 911 -11.92 40.84 -27.56
CA LYS A 911 -12.44 39.49 -27.84
C LYS A 911 -11.87 38.42 -26.90
N LEU A 912 -10.61 38.54 -26.52
CA LEU A 912 -9.95 37.66 -25.56
C LEU A 912 -10.67 37.70 -24.20
N PHE A 913 -11.02 38.89 -23.72
CA PHE A 913 -11.78 39.06 -22.48
C PHE A 913 -13.12 38.32 -22.48
N VAL A 914 -13.85 38.35 -23.60
CA VAL A 914 -15.10 37.59 -23.73
C VAL A 914 -14.82 36.09 -23.64
N ARG A 915 -13.84 35.57 -24.39
CA ARG A 915 -13.51 34.13 -24.39
C ARG A 915 -13.00 33.63 -23.04
N LEU A 916 -12.11 34.38 -22.39
CA LEU A 916 -11.55 33.99 -21.09
C LEU A 916 -12.62 34.04 -19.98
N SER A 917 -13.49 35.04 -19.96
CA SER A 917 -14.57 35.11 -18.97
C SER A 917 -15.62 34.02 -19.18
N THR A 918 -15.94 33.65 -20.42
CA THR A 918 -16.80 32.49 -20.68
C THR A 918 -16.13 31.22 -20.16
N LYS A 919 -14.85 31.02 -20.48
CA LYS A 919 -14.11 29.83 -20.05
C LYS A 919 -14.01 29.68 -18.54
N ILE A 920 -13.82 30.78 -17.79
CA ILE A 920 -13.83 30.73 -16.32
C ILE A 920 -15.17 30.20 -15.81
N LEU A 921 -16.29 30.69 -16.35
CA LEU A 921 -17.62 30.24 -15.92
C LEU A 921 -17.86 28.77 -16.27
N GLU A 922 -17.40 28.32 -17.44
CA GLU A 922 -17.45 26.90 -17.84
C GLU A 922 -16.66 26.01 -16.85
N LEU A 923 -15.44 26.42 -16.48
CA LEU A 923 -14.62 25.67 -15.51
C LEU A 923 -15.26 25.59 -14.12
N ARG A 924 -15.91 26.67 -13.66
CA ARG A 924 -16.64 26.67 -12.37
C ARG A 924 -17.86 25.76 -12.40
N GLU A 925 -18.57 25.71 -13.52
CA GLU A 925 -19.70 24.78 -13.71
C GLU A 925 -19.23 23.32 -13.76
N GLU A 926 -18.08 23.07 -14.39
CA GLU A 926 -17.44 21.74 -14.40
C GLU A 926 -17.03 21.31 -12.98
N GLU A 927 -16.36 22.19 -12.21
CA GLU A 927 -15.99 21.94 -10.79
C GLU A 927 -17.23 21.67 -9.92
N GLU A 928 -18.29 22.47 -10.01
CA GLU A 928 -19.54 22.23 -9.25
C GLU A 928 -20.24 20.91 -9.62
N SER A 929 -20.03 20.39 -10.84
CA SER A 929 -20.55 19.11 -11.29
C SER A 929 -19.68 17.93 -10.85
N CYS A 930 -18.36 18.09 -10.88
CA CYS A 930 -17.40 17.15 -10.33
C CYS A 930 -17.58 17.02 -8.83
N ASP A 931 -17.68 18.10 -8.04
CA ASP A 931 -17.93 18.03 -6.60
C ASP A 931 -19.20 17.23 -6.23
N GLN A 932 -20.22 17.24 -7.10
CA GLN A 932 -21.45 16.44 -6.92
C GLN A 932 -21.29 14.98 -7.34
N GLU A 933 -20.43 14.71 -8.32
CA GLU A 933 -20.05 13.37 -8.75
C GLU A 933 -19.02 12.76 -7.78
N ASP A 934 -18.04 13.51 -7.30
CA ASP A 934 -17.01 13.15 -6.31
C ASP A 934 -17.62 12.98 -4.91
N GLN A 935 -18.63 13.75 -4.49
CA GLN A 935 -19.37 13.40 -3.26
C GLN A 935 -20.14 12.08 -3.40
N ALA A 936 -20.54 11.70 -4.61
CA ALA A 936 -21.19 10.43 -4.89
C ALA A 936 -20.16 9.29 -5.13
N GLU A 937 -19.00 9.61 -5.70
CA GLU A 937 -17.89 8.73 -5.98
C GLU A 937 -17.03 8.51 -4.75
N GLU A 938 -16.74 9.46 -3.86
CA GLU A 938 -16.15 9.23 -2.53
C GLU A 938 -17.03 8.31 -1.67
N GLU A 939 -18.36 8.43 -1.74
CA GLU A 939 -19.28 7.46 -1.13
C GLU A 939 -19.23 6.07 -1.83
N GLU A 940 -18.83 6.03 -3.11
CA GLU A 940 -18.66 4.83 -3.91
C GLU A 940 -17.23 4.26 -3.90
N ASP A 941 -16.21 5.06 -3.59
CA ASP A 941 -14.77 4.78 -3.55
C ASP A 941 -14.32 4.53 -2.13
N PHE A 942 -15.00 5.08 -1.12
CA PHE A 942 -14.98 4.49 0.22
C PHE A 942 -15.60 3.08 0.19
N LYS A 943 -16.64 2.86 -0.63
CA LYS A 943 -17.19 1.51 -0.89
C LYS A 943 -16.28 0.66 -1.78
N LYS A 944 -15.65 1.20 -2.83
CA LYS A 944 -14.74 0.47 -3.72
C LYS A 944 -13.38 0.25 -3.08
N THR A 945 -12.94 1.06 -2.14
CA THR A 945 -11.75 0.84 -1.30
C THR A 945 -12.06 -0.24 -0.26
N ILE A 946 -13.26 -0.26 0.33
CA ILE A 946 -13.72 -1.39 1.13
C ILE A 946 -13.88 -2.66 0.25
N GLU A 947 -14.34 -2.55 -0.99
CA GLU A 947 -14.40 -3.68 -1.95
C GLU A 947 -13.01 -4.09 -2.49
N LYS A 948 -12.06 -3.16 -2.68
CA LYS A 948 -10.66 -3.41 -3.08
C LYS A 948 -9.93 -4.09 -1.94
N ILE A 949 -10.09 -3.63 -0.69
CA ILE A 949 -9.60 -4.29 0.53
C ILE A 949 -10.20 -5.70 0.69
N GLN A 950 -11.45 -5.91 0.28
CA GLN A 950 -12.09 -7.23 0.26
C GLN A 950 -11.73 -8.08 -0.98
N ASN A 951 -11.19 -7.48 -2.04
CA ASN A 951 -10.75 -8.15 -3.27
C ASN A 951 -9.23 -8.43 -3.32
N LEU A 952 -8.46 -8.00 -2.31
CA LEU A 952 -7.05 -8.36 -2.10
C LEU A 952 -6.80 -9.87 -1.87
N GLU A 953 -7.82 -10.73 -1.99
CA GLU A 953 -7.65 -12.19 -1.91
C GLU A 953 -7.11 -12.84 -3.21
N GLN A 954 -6.89 -12.10 -4.30
CA GLN A 954 -6.40 -12.68 -5.56
C GLN A 954 -5.31 -11.82 -6.24
N ASP A 955 -4.10 -12.40 -6.20
CA ASP A 955 -2.90 -12.13 -7.00
C ASP A 955 -1.82 -11.22 -6.36
N ASP A 956 -0.73 -11.88 -5.92
CA ASP A 956 0.63 -11.35 -6.03
C ASP A 956 0.89 -11.15 -7.54
N ASP A 957 1.43 -9.98 -7.91
CA ASP A 957 1.75 -9.49 -9.26
C ASP A 957 0.70 -8.52 -9.87
N GLU A 958 0.69 -7.27 -9.40
CA GLU A 958 0.54 -6.09 -10.26
C GLU A 958 1.26 -4.92 -9.56
N ASP A 959 2.58 -4.80 -9.81
CA ASP A 959 3.27 -3.51 -9.78
C ASP A 959 2.74 -2.71 -10.98
N ASP A 960 1.59 -2.07 -10.80
CA ASP A 960 1.26 -0.83 -11.49
C ASP A 960 1.05 0.20 -10.36
N GLU A 961 2.10 0.98 -10.12
CA GLU A 961 2.02 2.27 -9.41
C GLU A 961 1.12 3.22 -10.20
N ASP A 962 -0.18 2.97 -10.21
CA ASP A 962 -1.14 4.07 -10.20
C ASP A 962 -1.26 4.45 -8.72
N TYR A 963 -0.29 5.23 -8.24
CA TYR A 963 -0.58 6.17 -7.17
C TYR A 963 -1.80 6.95 -7.67
N ASP A 964 -2.98 6.62 -7.14
CA ASP A 964 -4.04 7.60 -7.04
C ASP A 964 -3.33 8.81 -6.41
N GLU A 965 -3.15 9.88 -7.19
CA GLU A 965 -3.09 11.23 -6.65
C GLU A 965 -4.47 11.44 -6.00
N GLY A 966 -4.72 10.73 -4.89
CA GLY A 966 -5.79 11.07 -3.98
C GLY A 966 -5.50 12.51 -3.62
N ASP A 967 -6.44 13.39 -3.92
CA ASP A 967 -6.33 14.79 -3.59
C ASP A 967 -5.93 14.91 -2.12
N ASP A 968 -4.65 15.19 -1.87
CA ASP A 968 -4.07 15.40 -0.54
C ASP A 968 -4.65 16.72 -0.01
N GLU A 969 -5.93 16.71 0.38
CA GLU A 969 -6.72 17.89 0.80
C GLU A 969 -5.94 18.73 1.84
N TYR A 970 -5.16 18.07 2.69
CA TYR A 970 -4.34 18.69 3.72
C TYR A 970 -3.00 19.25 3.24
N ALA A 971 -2.40 18.68 2.19
CA ALA A 971 -1.14 19.19 1.63
C ALA A 971 -1.35 20.52 0.89
N GLU A 972 -2.55 20.75 0.37
CA GLU A 972 -2.89 21.96 -0.39
C GLU A 972 -3.39 23.14 0.46
N LEU A 973 -3.78 22.92 1.73
CA LEU A 973 -4.36 23.94 2.61
C LEU A 973 -3.61 25.28 2.56
N TYR A 974 -4.22 26.29 1.95
CA TYR A 974 -3.68 27.64 1.81
C TYR A 974 -4.78 28.59 1.32
N ASP A 975 -5.03 29.68 2.04
CA ASP A 975 -6.02 30.68 1.61
C ASP A 975 -5.34 31.74 0.74
N SER A 976 -5.44 31.68 -0.59
CA SER A 976 -4.81 32.71 -1.42
C SER A 976 -5.50 34.07 -1.22
N PRO A 977 -4.76 35.16 -0.94
CA PRO A 977 -5.33 36.51 -0.91
C PRO A 977 -6.02 36.94 -2.22
N LEU A 978 -5.73 36.25 -3.33
CA LEU A 978 -6.33 36.54 -4.63
C LEU A 978 -7.75 35.99 -4.78
N GLU A 979 -8.14 34.99 -3.99
CA GLU A 979 -9.49 34.42 -4.01
C GLU A 979 -10.57 35.42 -3.58
N ASP A 980 -10.18 36.47 -2.85
CA ASP A 980 -11.09 37.58 -2.53
C ASP A 980 -11.50 38.43 -3.76
N TYR A 981 -10.80 38.26 -4.89
CA TYR A 981 -11.02 39.03 -6.11
C TYR A 981 -11.54 38.16 -7.25
N ASP A 982 -12.74 38.47 -7.75
CA ASP A 982 -13.21 37.88 -9.01
C ASP A 982 -12.60 38.64 -10.22
N SER A 983 -11.96 37.89 -11.13
CA SER A 983 -11.26 38.46 -12.28
C SER A 983 -12.20 39.07 -13.32
N ILE A 984 -13.41 38.53 -13.49
CA ILE A 984 -14.45 39.04 -14.40
C ILE A 984 -15.00 40.36 -13.85
N LEU A 985 -15.21 40.46 -12.54
CA LEU A 985 -15.65 41.70 -11.90
C LEU A 985 -14.56 42.79 -11.94
N LEU A 986 -13.28 42.42 -11.79
CA LEU A 986 -12.18 43.36 -11.97
C LEU A 986 -12.12 43.90 -13.41
N MET A 987 -12.35 43.02 -14.40
CA MET A 987 -12.44 43.39 -15.81
C MET A 987 -13.62 44.34 -16.07
N GLU A 988 -14.80 44.10 -15.48
CA GLU A 988 -15.95 45.04 -15.58
C GLU A 988 -15.56 46.42 -15.05
N LYS A 989 -14.93 46.48 -13.88
CA LYS A 989 -14.49 47.73 -13.26
C LYS A 989 -13.51 48.50 -14.15
N LEU A 990 -12.57 47.79 -14.80
CA LEU A 990 -11.68 48.40 -15.78
C LEU A 990 -12.46 49.00 -16.95
N VAL A 991 -13.37 48.23 -17.55
CA VAL A 991 -14.17 48.67 -18.71
C VAL A 991 -14.96 49.94 -18.40
N LEU A 992 -15.63 49.98 -17.23
CA LEU A 992 -16.36 51.17 -16.77
C LEU A 992 -15.45 52.37 -16.56
N THR A 993 -14.26 52.15 -16.00
CA THR A 993 -13.26 53.20 -15.79
C THR A 993 -12.76 53.76 -17.12
N LEU A 994 -12.49 52.90 -18.12
CA LEU A 994 -12.07 53.32 -19.46
C LEU A 994 -13.18 54.06 -20.19
N GLN A 995 -14.44 53.65 -20.03
CA GLN A 995 -15.59 54.33 -20.62
C GLN A 995 -15.70 55.78 -20.12
N GLN A 996 -15.40 56.02 -18.84
CA GLN A 996 -15.48 57.35 -18.22
C GLN A 996 -14.23 58.21 -18.50
N ASN A 997 -13.04 57.62 -18.44
CA ASN A 997 -11.78 58.36 -18.37
C ASN A 997 -10.95 58.30 -19.67
N ASN A 998 -11.18 57.31 -20.55
CA ASN A 998 -10.41 57.15 -21.79
C ASN A 998 -11.27 56.56 -22.92
N GLN A 999 -12.15 57.40 -23.46
CA GLN A 999 -13.15 57.01 -24.46
C GLN A 999 -12.52 56.48 -25.77
N GLN A 1000 -11.31 56.91 -26.12
CA GLN A 1000 -10.59 56.41 -27.30
C GLN A 1000 -10.17 54.94 -27.12
N LEU A 1001 -9.63 54.59 -25.95
CA LEU A 1001 -9.20 53.22 -25.66
C LEU A 1001 -10.40 52.29 -25.46
N TYR A 1002 -11.45 52.78 -24.82
CA TYR A 1002 -12.74 52.08 -24.76
C TYR A 1002 -13.26 51.78 -26.18
N ALA A 1003 -13.30 52.77 -27.07
CA ALA A 1003 -13.72 52.53 -28.45
C ALA A 1003 -12.81 51.51 -29.17
N ALA A 1004 -11.51 51.49 -28.91
CA ALA A 1004 -10.57 50.56 -29.51
C ALA A 1004 -10.81 49.11 -29.06
N LEU A 1005 -10.96 48.86 -27.75
CA LEU A 1005 -11.26 47.52 -27.19
C LEU A 1005 -12.54 46.94 -27.75
N PHE A 1006 -13.57 47.78 -27.95
CA PHE A 1006 -14.89 47.34 -28.39
C PHE A 1006 -15.11 47.47 -29.91
N SER A 1007 -14.13 47.95 -30.67
CA SER A 1007 -14.27 48.28 -32.10
C SER A 1007 -14.61 47.09 -33.00
N GLN A 1008 -14.20 45.87 -32.63
CA GLN A 1008 -14.39 44.65 -33.43
C GLN A 1008 -15.27 43.59 -32.76
N LEU A 1009 -15.90 43.90 -31.62
CA LEU A 1009 -16.82 42.98 -30.96
C LEU A 1009 -18.14 42.93 -31.75
N THR A 1010 -18.54 41.73 -32.14
CA THR A 1010 -19.86 41.47 -32.72
C THR A 1010 -20.96 41.70 -31.69
N GLN A 1011 -22.20 41.88 -32.14
CA GLN A 1011 -23.34 42.03 -31.24
C GLN A 1011 -23.48 40.82 -30.29
N GLN A 1012 -23.25 39.61 -30.79
CA GLN A 1012 -23.26 38.39 -29.97
C GLN A 1012 -22.18 38.39 -28.89
N GLU A 1013 -20.94 38.80 -29.21
CA GLU A 1013 -19.86 38.88 -28.22
C GLU A 1013 -20.12 39.94 -27.15
N GLN A 1014 -20.77 41.08 -27.50
CA GLN A 1014 -21.16 42.10 -26.53
C GLN A 1014 -22.27 41.61 -25.57
N GLU A 1015 -23.25 40.90 -26.10
CA GLU A 1015 -24.31 40.25 -25.31
C GLU A 1015 -23.71 39.18 -24.39
N GLN A 1016 -22.79 38.36 -24.91
CA GLN A 1016 -22.10 37.33 -24.12
C GLN A 1016 -21.26 37.93 -22.99
N MET A 1017 -20.51 39.00 -23.24
CA MET A 1017 -19.74 39.68 -22.19
C MET A 1017 -20.63 40.20 -21.06
N THR A 1018 -21.79 40.78 -21.42
CA THR A 1018 -22.77 41.27 -20.46
C THR A 1018 -23.37 40.13 -19.64
N LYS A 1019 -23.63 38.99 -20.28
CA LYS A 1019 -24.08 37.76 -19.62
C LYS A 1019 -23.03 37.24 -18.64
N ASN A 1020 -21.77 37.07 -19.08
CA ASN A 1020 -20.68 36.58 -18.23
C ASN A 1020 -20.51 37.42 -16.96
N ILE A 1021 -20.56 38.75 -17.09
CA ILE A 1021 -20.47 39.66 -15.94
C ILE A 1021 -21.64 39.48 -14.97
N LYS A 1022 -22.85 39.25 -15.50
CA LYS A 1022 -24.03 39.03 -14.66
C LYS A 1022 -23.91 37.71 -13.89
N ASP A 1023 -23.55 36.63 -14.57
CA ASP A 1023 -23.44 35.30 -13.97
C ASP A 1023 -22.32 35.27 -12.91
N ALA A 1024 -21.17 35.91 -13.19
CA ALA A 1024 -20.08 36.06 -12.22
C ALA A 1024 -20.50 36.84 -10.96
N LYS A 1025 -21.36 37.86 -11.06
CA LYS A 1025 -21.90 38.58 -9.89
C LYS A 1025 -22.78 37.68 -9.03
N GLU A 1026 -23.64 36.89 -9.65
CA GLU A 1026 -24.52 35.97 -8.95
C GLU A 1026 -23.70 34.90 -8.20
N GLN A 1027 -22.71 34.29 -8.84
CA GLN A 1027 -21.77 33.35 -8.20
C GLN A 1027 -20.99 33.99 -7.04
N TYR A 1028 -20.45 35.20 -7.25
CA TYR A 1028 -19.67 35.89 -6.21
C TYR A 1028 -20.51 36.27 -4.98
N GLU A 1029 -21.79 36.61 -5.16
CA GLU A 1029 -22.73 36.86 -4.06
C GLU A 1029 -23.01 35.59 -3.24
N VAL A 1030 -23.15 34.44 -3.88
CA VAL A 1030 -23.32 33.14 -3.21
C VAL A 1030 -22.06 32.79 -2.40
N TRP A 1031 -20.89 32.91 -3.03
CA TRP A 1031 -19.60 32.67 -2.37
C TRP A 1031 -19.40 33.56 -1.14
N LEU A 1032 -19.71 34.87 -1.24
CA LEU A 1032 -19.63 35.80 -0.10
C LEU A 1032 -20.54 35.37 1.06
N GLN A 1033 -21.73 34.84 0.77
CA GLN A 1033 -22.65 34.35 1.80
C GLN A 1033 -22.11 33.10 2.50
N GLN A 1034 -21.52 32.16 1.74
CA GLN A 1034 -20.88 30.96 2.30
C GLN A 1034 -19.67 31.31 3.17
N LYS A 1035 -18.77 32.19 2.69
CA LYS A 1035 -17.59 32.67 3.44
C LYS A 1035 -17.98 33.39 4.74
N GLN A 1036 -19.10 34.11 4.76
CA GLN A 1036 -19.63 34.74 5.98
C GLN A 1036 -20.24 33.73 6.98
N GLN A 1037 -20.69 32.56 6.51
CA GLN A 1037 -21.15 31.48 7.39
C GLN A 1037 -19.98 30.70 7.99
N GLN A 1038 -18.92 30.44 7.22
CA GLN A 1038 -17.71 29.75 7.69
C GLN A 1038 -16.90 30.56 8.72
N ASN A 1039 -16.93 31.90 8.63
CA ASN A 1039 -16.25 32.78 9.57
C ASN A 1039 -17.03 33.05 10.89
N LYS A 1040 -18.26 32.51 11.02
CA LYS A 1040 -19.09 32.61 12.24
C LYS A 1040 -19.05 31.31 13.02
#